data_AF-A0A2T3ALR8-F1
#
_entry.id   AF-A0A2T3ALR8-F1
#
_cell.length_a   1.000
_cell.length_b   1.000
_cell.length_c   1.000
_cell.angle_alpha   90.00
_cell.angle_beta   90.00
_cell.angle_gamma   90.00
#
_symmetry.space_group_name_H-M   'P 1'
#
loop_
_entity.id
_entity.type
_entity.pdbx_description
1 polymer ?
#
loop_
_entity_poly.entity_id
_entity_poly.type
_entity_poly.pdbx_seq_one_letter_code
_entity_poly.pdbx_strand_id
1 'polypeptide(L)'
;MALSWKSFDFFDVSQVKLSDDDETRACFETNEIACACSGSDSLFIGTIDGHVRILGPSWKIVRSFPAHDNVRISHMRQLEGTSLLVTVAEDLRSEPVLKVWALDKPVKKTGMPTCLSTHTINNARKQFPISAFAASEDLSQIAVGFANGSVTVIRGDLINDRGAKQRIVYESEEPITGVELRVDEKLTTLFISTVSRILKLTIVGKGQGHAPKTVEDQGCGVGCMAVDKATGDIIVARHDAIYYYTLEGRGPPRAYEAPKELVSVYNNYVAVVSPPASTPARDPAMIRRRVGGSAADAIFNASTFLLLEPDLKVVAHTETLISKVVAIFELWSDLYTLTQDGKIHRYHEKTLQQRLEMLYQRNLYPFAISLAQTAGLDAQQQNAIFRRYGDHLYQKGEYDQAMVQYIKAIDITEPSQVIRKFLDTQRIHNLIEYLEQLHEHEKATSDHTTLLLNCYAKLKDIDKLENFIKQPGDLKFDLDTAITMCRQGGYFEQAAYLAKKHGEHDMVVDILIEDLKSYHEALNFIWHLDPETAYPCLMKYARVLIEHCPKDAAQLFIDYYTGNYRPKIRRTVTIDSATPSTIGGGFAAGAASAVQNLSNLLPLPYMNSSAVASPPTNGNLPSTVGDASLALDTDNTLPPKYTPPPPRTAFSSFIDHPDEFITFLEACLHDESMSETDKTDLYTTLFEMYLHKAKETKSEAAREDWEAKAKTLIERRGAPIENSNVLLLSHLSEYQDGTTLVKEQAGLLSDIFRSYTSAKDTRGAMKALRKYGAQEPSLYPAALAFLTSDARVLDEAGLDELAMILKKIDEDGLMAPLQVVQLLSKNTVATMGMIKPYLHKTIEDERAEIASNRRRVSGFRSETEQRRAEIADLGSKPAVFQATRCPVCTQMLDLPAVHFLCKHSFHQRCLRGGDGGVGECPLCAQNNQTIRAIKRGQEENADRHELFNDELERSDDRFATVAGWFGRGVMGVTQNIE
;
A
#
# COMPACT_ATOMS: atom_id res chain seq x y z
N MET A 1 47.32 -10.40 -19.61
CA MET A 1 47.89 -11.63 -18.99
C MET A 1 47.75 -12.76 -20.00
N ALA A 2 48.68 -13.71 -20.05
CA ALA A 2 48.45 -14.95 -20.81
C ALA A 2 47.31 -15.74 -20.15
N LEU A 3 46.34 -16.23 -20.93
CA LEU A 3 45.20 -16.98 -20.40
C LEU A 3 45.63 -18.42 -20.11
N SER A 4 46.24 -18.65 -18.95
CA SER A 4 46.54 -19.98 -18.46
C SER A 4 45.24 -20.77 -18.17
N TRP A 5 45.09 -21.90 -18.85
CA TRP A 5 44.08 -22.89 -18.50
C TRP A 5 44.34 -23.43 -17.09
N LYS A 6 43.28 -23.76 -16.36
CA LYS A 6 43.38 -24.24 -14.97
C LYS A 6 43.01 -25.71 -14.86
N SER A 7 43.88 -26.51 -14.26
CA SER A 7 43.65 -27.96 -14.07
C SER A 7 42.95 -28.29 -12.75
N PHE A 8 41.90 -29.08 -12.85
CA PHE A 8 41.14 -29.67 -11.74
C PHE A 8 40.81 -31.12 -12.08
N ASP A 9 40.60 -31.95 -11.06
CA ASP A 9 40.24 -33.36 -11.23
C ASP A 9 38.72 -33.54 -11.02
N PHE A 10 37.94 -33.01 -11.98
CA PHE A 10 36.47 -33.04 -11.97
C PHE A 10 35.88 -34.42 -12.31
N PHE A 11 36.71 -35.36 -12.78
CA PHE A 11 36.33 -36.73 -13.05
C PHE A 11 36.98 -37.70 -12.05
N ASP A 12 36.26 -38.78 -11.71
CA ASP A 12 36.84 -39.95 -11.07
C ASP A 12 37.06 -41.05 -12.12
N VAL A 13 38.31 -41.53 -12.19
CA VAL A 13 38.75 -42.49 -13.22
C VAL A 13 38.79 -43.90 -12.64
N SER A 14 38.24 -44.86 -13.37
CA SER A 14 38.32 -46.28 -13.02
C SER A 14 38.57 -47.14 -14.26
N GLN A 15 39.57 -48.01 -14.21
CA GLN A 15 39.75 -49.02 -15.25
C GLN A 15 38.64 -50.08 -15.11
N VAL A 16 37.95 -50.38 -16.20
CA VAL A 16 36.89 -51.39 -16.24
C VAL A 16 37.52 -52.79 -16.14
N LYS A 17 37.00 -53.62 -15.24
CA LYS A 17 37.31 -55.04 -15.19
C LYS A 17 36.37 -55.79 -16.14
N LEU A 18 36.92 -56.31 -17.24
CA LEU A 18 36.20 -57.20 -18.15
C LEU A 18 35.79 -58.49 -17.44
N SER A 19 34.59 -58.99 -17.74
CA SER A 19 34.07 -60.26 -17.21
C SER A 19 34.98 -61.44 -17.56
N ASP A 20 35.01 -62.45 -16.70
CA ASP A 20 35.82 -63.68 -16.84
C ASP A 20 35.34 -64.67 -17.93
N ASP A 21 34.68 -64.21 -19.00
CA ASP A 21 34.42 -65.06 -20.17
C ASP A 21 35.65 -65.06 -21.08
N ASP A 22 36.22 -66.24 -21.35
CA ASP A 22 37.40 -66.42 -22.20
C ASP A 22 37.21 -65.79 -23.59
N GLU A 23 36.02 -65.93 -24.19
CA GLU A 23 35.68 -65.27 -25.46
C GLU A 23 35.81 -63.74 -25.36
N THR A 24 35.33 -63.14 -24.25
CA THR A 24 35.39 -61.69 -24.07
C THR A 24 36.83 -61.21 -23.86
N ARG A 25 37.65 -61.94 -23.10
CA ARG A 25 39.08 -61.62 -22.95
C ARG A 25 39.84 -61.74 -24.27
N ALA A 26 39.68 -62.84 -24.99
CA ALA A 26 40.33 -63.05 -26.29
C ALA A 26 40.04 -61.92 -27.28
N CYS A 27 38.82 -61.36 -27.30
CA CYS A 27 38.45 -60.23 -28.15
C CYS A 27 39.28 -58.97 -27.91
N PHE A 28 39.62 -58.68 -26.66
CA PHE A 28 40.36 -57.48 -26.27
C PHE A 28 41.87 -57.71 -26.25
N GLU A 29 42.33 -58.90 -25.88
CA GLU A 29 43.76 -59.25 -25.79
C GLU A 29 44.40 -59.56 -27.16
N THR A 30 43.62 -60.03 -28.14
CA THR A 30 44.13 -60.40 -29.49
C THR A 30 44.27 -59.20 -30.45
N ASN A 31 43.90 -57.98 -30.02
CA ASN A 31 44.02 -56.74 -30.82
C ASN A 31 43.24 -56.78 -32.17
N GLU A 32 42.13 -57.52 -32.21
CA GLU A 32 41.27 -57.72 -33.39
C GLU A 32 40.36 -56.51 -33.70
N ILE A 33 40.38 -55.47 -32.86
CA ILE A 33 39.38 -54.40 -32.87
C ILE A 33 39.71 -53.37 -33.96
N ALA A 34 38.86 -53.31 -35.00
CA ALA A 34 39.01 -52.39 -36.12
C ALA A 34 38.27 -51.05 -35.90
N CYS A 35 37.11 -51.08 -35.24
CA CYS A 35 36.33 -49.90 -34.87
C CYS A 35 35.38 -50.20 -33.68
N ALA A 36 34.98 -49.17 -32.94
CA ALA A 36 33.96 -49.27 -31.88
C ALA A 36 32.94 -48.12 -31.96
N CYS A 37 31.70 -48.38 -31.55
CA CYS A 37 30.58 -47.43 -31.56
C CYS A 37 29.61 -47.76 -30.42
N SER A 38 29.08 -46.76 -29.71
CA SER A 38 28.01 -46.95 -28.72
C SER A 38 26.62 -46.62 -29.28
N GLY A 39 25.59 -47.17 -28.66
CA GLY A 39 24.20 -46.80 -28.90
C GLY A 39 23.21 -47.76 -28.24
N SER A 40 22.00 -47.27 -27.93
CA SER A 40 20.91 -48.02 -27.28
C SER A 40 21.39 -48.93 -26.14
N ASP A 41 22.12 -48.32 -25.19
CA ASP A 41 22.74 -48.93 -24.00
C ASP A 41 23.72 -50.09 -24.21
N SER A 42 24.23 -50.29 -25.43
CA SER A 42 25.20 -51.34 -25.77
C SER A 42 26.44 -50.78 -26.48
N LEU A 43 27.57 -51.48 -26.32
CA LEU A 43 28.81 -51.20 -27.05
C LEU A 43 28.96 -52.18 -28.22
N PHE A 44 29.21 -51.65 -29.42
CA PHE A 44 29.41 -52.41 -30.64
C PHE A 44 30.89 -52.36 -31.02
N ILE A 45 31.48 -53.54 -31.21
CA ILE A 45 32.88 -53.72 -31.62
C ILE A 45 32.88 -54.41 -32.99
N GLY A 46 33.47 -53.76 -33.98
CA GLY A 46 33.72 -54.31 -35.31
C GLY A 46 35.15 -54.83 -35.40
N THR A 47 35.32 -56.09 -35.83
CA THR A 47 36.63 -56.73 -35.91
C THR A 47 37.27 -56.62 -37.31
N ILE A 48 38.56 -56.94 -37.37
CA ILE A 48 39.30 -57.11 -38.63
C ILE A 48 38.69 -58.27 -39.46
N ASP A 49 38.21 -59.33 -38.82
CA ASP A 49 37.61 -60.50 -39.49
C ASP A 49 36.12 -60.32 -39.88
N GLY A 50 35.65 -59.08 -40.02
CA GLY A 50 34.28 -58.79 -40.49
C GLY A 50 33.15 -59.12 -39.51
N HIS A 51 33.46 -59.44 -38.25
CA HIS A 51 32.47 -59.75 -37.22
C HIS A 51 32.07 -58.51 -36.42
N VAL A 52 30.81 -58.45 -36.00
CA VAL A 52 30.31 -57.47 -35.02
C VAL A 52 29.99 -58.19 -33.72
N ARG A 53 30.59 -57.72 -32.63
CA ARG A 53 30.39 -58.20 -31.26
C ARG A 53 29.68 -57.11 -30.46
N ILE A 54 28.58 -57.47 -29.79
CA ILE A 54 27.72 -56.56 -29.01
C ILE A 54 27.93 -56.85 -27.52
N LEU A 55 28.36 -55.86 -26.76
CA LEU A 55 28.56 -55.91 -25.31
C LEU A 55 27.45 -55.16 -24.58
N GLY A 56 26.94 -55.74 -23.49
CA GLY A 56 25.91 -55.13 -22.63
C GLY A 56 26.46 -54.57 -21.30
N PRO A 57 25.59 -54.07 -20.40
CA PRO A 57 25.95 -53.45 -19.12
C PRO A 57 26.86 -54.27 -18.17
N SER A 58 26.91 -55.59 -18.34
CA SER A 58 27.78 -56.49 -17.56
C SER A 58 29.18 -56.68 -18.16
N TRP A 59 29.53 -55.96 -19.23
CA TRP A 59 30.77 -56.16 -20.01
C TRP A 59 30.96 -57.60 -20.48
N LYS A 60 29.85 -58.25 -20.86
CA LYS A 60 29.78 -59.58 -21.50
C LYS A 60 29.27 -59.45 -22.92
N ILE A 61 29.74 -60.31 -23.81
CA ILE A 61 29.25 -60.39 -25.20
C ILE A 61 27.83 -60.96 -25.17
N VAL A 62 26.84 -60.15 -25.56
CA VAL A 62 25.42 -60.53 -25.63
C VAL A 62 25.12 -61.22 -26.96
N ARG A 63 25.77 -60.78 -28.05
CA ARG A 63 25.68 -61.37 -29.39
C ARG A 63 26.97 -61.16 -30.17
N SER A 64 27.33 -62.13 -31.00
CA SER A 64 28.38 -62.03 -32.03
C SER A 64 27.79 -62.50 -33.36
N PHE A 65 28.09 -61.82 -34.47
CA PHE A 65 27.66 -62.24 -35.80
C PHE A 65 28.65 -61.78 -36.90
N PRO A 66 28.85 -62.57 -37.96
CA PRO A 66 29.56 -62.12 -39.15
C PRO A 66 28.71 -61.08 -39.90
N ALA A 67 29.23 -59.86 -40.01
CA ALA A 67 28.60 -58.81 -40.82
C ALA A 67 29.13 -58.83 -42.26
N HIS A 68 30.42 -59.13 -42.45
CA HIS A 68 31.05 -59.22 -43.77
C HIS A 68 31.99 -60.42 -43.83
N ASP A 69 32.10 -61.01 -45.02
CA ASP A 69 32.76 -62.30 -45.22
C ASP A 69 34.29 -62.14 -45.25
N ASN A 70 34.91 -62.13 -44.07
CA ASN A 70 36.34 -61.94 -43.83
C ASN A 70 36.90 -60.60 -44.35
N VAL A 71 36.10 -59.53 -44.33
CA VAL A 71 36.52 -58.17 -44.73
C VAL A 71 36.47 -57.24 -43.52
N ARG A 72 37.55 -56.48 -43.30
CA ARG A 72 37.67 -55.49 -42.21
C ARG A 72 36.53 -54.49 -42.23
N ILE A 73 35.87 -54.33 -41.08
CA ILE A 73 34.94 -53.22 -40.84
C ILE A 73 35.78 -51.95 -40.61
N SER A 74 35.65 -50.96 -41.49
CA SER A 74 36.38 -49.69 -41.39
C SER A 74 35.61 -48.66 -40.57
N HIS A 75 34.29 -48.57 -40.80
CA HIS A 75 33.38 -47.70 -40.06
C HIS A 75 32.11 -48.44 -39.65
N MET A 76 31.59 -48.08 -38.47
CA MET A 76 30.34 -48.60 -37.93
C MET A 76 29.63 -47.46 -37.20
N ARG A 77 28.32 -47.34 -37.40
CA ARG A 77 27.48 -46.37 -36.69
C ARG A 77 26.12 -46.99 -36.39
N GLN A 78 25.76 -47.03 -35.12
CA GLN A 78 24.39 -47.24 -34.70
C GLN A 78 23.62 -45.92 -34.73
N LEU A 79 22.30 -46.00 -34.83
CA LEU A 79 21.41 -44.87 -34.66
C LEU A 79 20.83 -44.90 -33.24
N GLU A 80 21.10 -43.85 -32.47
CA GLU A 80 20.59 -43.69 -31.11
C GLU A 80 19.05 -43.74 -31.12
N GLY A 81 18.45 -44.38 -30.12
CA GLY A 81 17.00 -44.59 -30.03
C GLY A 81 16.42 -45.69 -30.94
N THR A 82 17.21 -46.35 -31.80
CA THR A 82 16.71 -47.43 -32.68
C THR A 82 17.49 -48.75 -32.55
N SER A 83 16.99 -49.78 -33.24
CA SER A 83 17.62 -51.08 -33.44
C SER A 83 18.50 -51.17 -34.69
N LEU A 84 18.77 -50.05 -35.39
CA LEU A 84 19.47 -50.05 -36.67
C LEU A 84 20.98 -49.81 -36.50
N LEU A 85 21.76 -50.67 -37.14
CA LEU A 85 23.23 -50.61 -37.17
C LEU A 85 23.72 -50.56 -38.62
N VAL A 86 24.51 -49.54 -38.97
CA VAL A 86 25.19 -49.45 -40.26
C VAL A 86 26.64 -49.93 -40.10
N THR A 87 27.06 -50.81 -41.00
CA THR A 87 28.43 -51.34 -41.08
C THR A 87 29.00 -51.07 -42.47
N VAL A 88 30.24 -50.59 -42.53
CA VAL A 88 30.98 -50.40 -43.78
C VAL A 88 32.25 -51.23 -43.72
N ALA A 89 32.47 -52.06 -44.73
CA ALA A 89 33.65 -52.93 -44.83
C ALA A 89 34.45 -52.65 -46.10
N GLU A 90 35.77 -52.79 -46.00
CA GLU A 90 36.74 -52.39 -47.02
C GLU A 90 37.93 -53.37 -47.08
N ASP A 91 38.24 -53.86 -48.29
CA ASP A 91 39.39 -54.75 -48.59
C ASP A 91 40.46 -54.05 -49.47
N LEU A 92 40.25 -52.77 -49.83
CA LEU A 92 40.96 -51.98 -50.87
C LEU A 92 40.94 -52.56 -52.30
N ARG A 93 40.78 -53.88 -52.46
CA ARG A 93 40.70 -54.62 -53.74
C ARG A 93 39.32 -54.53 -54.39
N SER A 94 38.28 -54.33 -53.59
CA SER A 94 36.87 -54.22 -53.99
C SER A 94 36.32 -52.83 -53.69
N GLU A 95 35.19 -52.46 -54.31
CA GLU A 95 34.43 -51.27 -53.88
C GLU A 95 33.86 -51.52 -52.47
N PRO A 96 33.99 -50.58 -51.52
CA PRO A 96 33.58 -50.82 -50.13
C PRO A 96 32.07 -51.03 -50.01
N VAL A 97 31.68 -51.91 -49.09
CA VAL A 97 30.31 -52.42 -48.97
C VAL A 97 29.65 -51.88 -47.71
N LEU A 98 28.53 -51.19 -47.88
CA LEU A 98 27.65 -50.74 -46.80
C LEU A 98 26.52 -51.75 -46.60
N LYS A 99 26.32 -52.20 -45.36
CA LYS A 99 25.19 -53.04 -44.94
C LYS A 99 24.45 -52.41 -43.77
N VAL A 100 23.13 -52.37 -43.85
CA VAL A 100 22.22 -51.92 -42.77
C VAL A 100 21.59 -53.14 -42.10
N TRP A 101 21.68 -53.21 -40.77
CA TRP A 101 21.20 -54.34 -39.97
C TRP A 101 20.10 -53.92 -39.01
N ALA A 102 19.07 -54.76 -38.88
CA ALA A 102 18.02 -54.63 -37.87
C ALA A 102 18.26 -55.62 -36.72
N LEU A 103 18.58 -55.09 -35.54
CA LEU A 103 18.94 -55.85 -34.34
C LEU A 103 17.72 -56.40 -33.58
N ASP A 104 16.52 -55.88 -33.87
CA ASP A 104 15.21 -56.29 -33.33
C ASP A 104 14.60 -57.50 -34.05
N LYS A 105 15.02 -57.75 -35.29
CA LYS A 105 14.49 -58.81 -36.16
C LYS A 105 15.56 -59.90 -36.38
N PRO A 106 15.75 -60.85 -35.45
CA PRO A 106 16.65 -61.98 -35.69
C PRO A 106 16.05 -62.96 -36.71
N VAL A 107 16.90 -63.52 -37.56
CA VAL A 107 16.55 -64.57 -38.51
C VAL A 107 16.19 -65.84 -37.73
N LYS A 108 14.92 -66.27 -37.83
CA LYS A 108 14.34 -67.41 -37.06
C LYS A 108 15.06 -68.76 -37.17
N LYS A 109 16.03 -68.92 -38.09
CA LYS A 109 16.84 -70.13 -38.28
C LYS A 109 18.24 -70.06 -37.66
N THR A 110 18.76 -68.87 -37.35
CA THR A 110 20.17 -68.65 -36.99
C THR A 110 20.38 -67.67 -35.82
N GLY A 111 19.36 -66.94 -35.38
CA GLY A 111 19.47 -65.94 -34.30
C GLY A 111 20.20 -64.64 -34.69
N MET A 112 20.91 -64.63 -35.82
CA MET A 112 21.61 -63.46 -36.36
C MET A 112 20.64 -62.34 -36.74
N PRO A 113 21.01 -61.05 -36.62
CA PRO A 113 20.18 -59.93 -37.06
C PRO A 113 19.91 -59.96 -38.57
N THR A 114 18.75 -59.46 -39.03
CA THR A 114 18.49 -59.33 -40.47
C THR A 114 19.26 -58.16 -41.07
N CYS A 115 20.05 -58.42 -42.11
CA CYS A 115 20.49 -57.38 -43.04
C CYS A 115 19.26 -56.90 -43.83
N LEU A 116 18.99 -55.60 -43.83
CA LEU A 116 17.86 -54.98 -44.54
C LEU A 116 18.24 -54.59 -45.97
N SER A 117 19.43 -54.01 -46.14
CA SER A 117 19.94 -53.50 -47.43
C SER A 117 21.45 -53.69 -47.53
N THR A 118 21.95 -53.77 -48.76
CA THR A 118 23.39 -53.91 -49.07
C THR A 118 23.72 -53.09 -50.32
N HIS A 119 24.70 -52.20 -50.23
CA HIS A 119 25.10 -51.32 -51.33
C HIS A 119 26.62 -51.22 -51.43
N THR A 120 27.16 -51.37 -52.65
CA THR A 120 28.55 -51.00 -52.96
C THR A 120 28.66 -49.49 -53.09
N ILE A 121 29.66 -48.85 -52.49
CA ILE A 121 29.83 -47.39 -52.50
C ILE A 121 30.69 -46.99 -53.70
N ASN A 122 30.09 -46.29 -54.67
CA ASN A 122 30.75 -45.90 -55.91
C ASN A 122 31.69 -44.69 -55.69
N ASN A 123 32.99 -44.89 -55.99
CA ASN A 123 34.04 -43.86 -55.98
C ASN A 123 34.59 -43.61 -57.41
N ALA A 124 33.72 -43.53 -58.42
CA ALA A 124 34.08 -43.39 -59.84
C ALA A 124 35.10 -44.45 -60.32
N ARG A 125 35.05 -45.66 -59.76
CA ARG A 125 36.01 -46.78 -59.96
C ARG A 125 37.46 -46.49 -59.51
N LYS A 126 37.70 -45.45 -58.72
CA LYS A 126 38.99 -45.17 -58.06
C LYS A 126 39.09 -45.98 -56.76
N GLN A 127 40.11 -46.82 -56.61
CA GLN A 127 40.36 -47.59 -55.38
C GLN A 127 41.14 -46.75 -54.37
N PHE A 128 40.44 -46.20 -53.38
CA PHE A 128 41.01 -45.42 -52.27
C PHE A 128 40.22 -45.71 -50.98
N PRO A 129 40.89 -45.67 -49.81
CA PRO A 129 40.22 -45.92 -48.54
C PRO A 129 39.19 -44.84 -48.21
N ILE A 130 38.17 -45.24 -47.46
CA ILE A 130 37.26 -44.32 -46.79
C ILE A 130 38.03 -43.67 -45.63
N SER A 131 38.04 -42.34 -45.59
CA SER A 131 38.67 -41.54 -44.54
C SER A 131 37.66 -40.92 -43.57
N ALA A 132 36.40 -40.81 -43.97
CA ALA A 132 35.33 -40.24 -43.16
C ALA A 132 33.96 -40.82 -43.51
N PHE A 133 33.10 -40.98 -42.50
CA PHE A 133 31.78 -41.57 -42.63
C PHE A 133 30.76 -40.87 -41.72
N ALA A 134 29.65 -40.40 -42.28
CA ALA A 134 28.51 -39.86 -41.54
C ALA A 134 27.17 -40.39 -42.07
N ALA A 135 26.21 -40.56 -41.16
CA ALA A 135 24.84 -40.95 -41.49
C ALA A 135 23.84 -40.02 -40.77
N SER A 136 22.73 -39.72 -41.45
CA SER A 136 21.54 -39.11 -40.85
C SER A 136 20.84 -40.11 -39.93
N GLU A 137 20.18 -39.60 -38.87
CA GLU A 137 19.38 -40.37 -37.91
C GLU A 137 18.28 -41.22 -38.56
N ASP A 138 17.68 -40.76 -39.67
CA ASP A 138 16.67 -41.51 -40.44
C ASP A 138 17.25 -42.57 -41.40
N LEU A 139 18.59 -42.65 -41.54
CA LEU A 139 19.30 -43.22 -42.70
C LEU A 139 18.89 -42.67 -44.07
N SER A 140 18.09 -41.60 -44.15
CA SER A 140 17.65 -41.01 -45.42
C SER A 140 18.82 -40.56 -46.30
N GLN A 141 19.95 -40.21 -45.67
CA GLN A 141 21.19 -39.78 -46.30
C GLN A 141 22.41 -40.29 -45.54
N ILE A 142 23.40 -40.76 -46.30
CA ILE A 142 24.72 -41.20 -45.81
C ILE A 142 25.79 -40.50 -46.66
N ALA A 143 26.84 -39.98 -46.03
CA ALA A 143 27.95 -39.32 -46.69
C ALA A 143 29.26 -40.06 -46.40
N VAL A 144 30.03 -40.32 -47.46
CA VAL A 144 31.28 -41.09 -47.42
C VAL A 144 32.37 -40.25 -48.07
N GLY A 145 33.39 -39.89 -47.29
CA GLY A 145 34.58 -39.18 -47.73
C GLY A 145 35.72 -40.16 -48.00
N PHE A 146 36.38 -39.99 -49.16
CA PHE A 146 37.48 -40.84 -49.59
C PHE A 146 38.82 -40.11 -49.54
N ALA A 147 39.91 -40.86 -49.36
CA ALA A 147 41.28 -40.33 -49.36
C ALA A 147 41.76 -39.77 -50.72
N ASN A 148 40.94 -39.83 -51.78
CA ASN A 148 41.19 -39.18 -53.08
C ASN A 148 40.48 -37.83 -53.25
N GLY A 149 39.89 -37.28 -52.18
CA GLY A 149 39.19 -35.99 -52.25
C GLY A 149 37.76 -36.04 -52.80
N SER A 150 37.20 -37.24 -53.05
CA SER A 150 35.78 -37.38 -53.43
C SER A 150 34.86 -37.57 -52.20
N VAL A 151 33.71 -36.89 -52.20
CA VAL A 151 32.60 -37.19 -51.27
C VAL A 151 31.41 -37.73 -52.05
N THR A 152 31.07 -39.00 -51.78
CA THR A 152 29.85 -39.63 -52.27
C THR A 152 28.74 -39.51 -51.22
N VAL A 153 27.60 -38.92 -51.61
CA VAL A 153 26.38 -38.94 -50.81
C VAL A 153 25.40 -39.96 -51.40
N ILE A 154 24.96 -40.88 -50.56
CA ILE A 154 23.91 -41.86 -50.82
C ILE A 154 22.61 -41.27 -50.28
N ARG A 155 21.54 -41.22 -51.09
CA ARG A 155 20.19 -40.82 -50.65
C ARG A 155 19.16 -41.87 -51.02
N GLY A 156 18.28 -42.19 -50.08
CA GLY A 156 17.15 -43.09 -50.33
C GLY A 156 16.58 -43.66 -49.04
N ASP A 157 15.50 -44.41 -49.18
CA ASP A 157 14.98 -45.26 -48.11
C ASP A 157 15.84 -46.52 -48.02
N LEU A 158 16.94 -46.40 -47.27
CA LEU A 158 17.91 -47.46 -46.96
C LEU A 158 17.36 -48.54 -46.02
N ILE A 159 16.19 -48.32 -45.41
CA ILE A 159 15.54 -49.24 -44.47
C ILE A 159 14.65 -50.24 -45.22
N ASN A 160 13.94 -49.79 -46.25
CA ASN A 160 13.05 -50.63 -47.07
C ASN A 160 13.63 -50.99 -48.46
N ASP A 161 14.90 -50.67 -48.71
CA ASP A 161 15.62 -50.83 -50.00
C ASP A 161 14.83 -50.33 -51.23
N ARG A 162 14.21 -49.15 -51.12
CA ARG A 162 13.39 -48.57 -52.21
C ARG A 162 14.21 -47.77 -53.23
N GLY A 163 15.44 -48.24 -53.49
CA GLY A 163 16.37 -47.69 -54.48
C GLY A 163 17.20 -46.51 -53.97
N ALA A 164 18.37 -46.81 -53.40
CA ALA A 164 19.36 -45.80 -53.04
C ALA A 164 20.02 -45.16 -54.28
N LYS A 165 20.04 -43.82 -54.33
CA LYS A 165 20.72 -43.03 -55.37
C LYS A 165 22.03 -42.48 -54.82
N GLN A 166 23.14 -42.90 -55.42
CA GLN A 166 24.48 -42.42 -55.07
C GLN A 166 24.90 -41.29 -55.99
N ARG A 167 25.61 -40.30 -55.43
CA ARG A 167 26.14 -39.17 -56.19
C ARG A 167 27.41 -38.64 -55.54
N ILE A 168 28.48 -38.50 -56.34
CA ILE A 168 29.64 -37.69 -55.97
C ILE A 168 29.19 -36.23 -55.99
N VAL A 169 29.36 -35.53 -54.86
CA VAL A 169 28.90 -34.13 -54.68
C VAL A 169 30.05 -33.15 -54.45
N TYR A 170 31.24 -33.67 -54.13
CA TYR A 170 32.50 -32.94 -54.09
C TYR A 170 33.62 -33.83 -54.64
N GLU A 171 34.58 -33.23 -55.34
CA GLU A 171 35.82 -33.86 -55.80
C GLU A 171 36.95 -32.82 -55.72
N SER A 172 38.12 -33.26 -55.27
CA SER A 172 39.30 -32.42 -54.98
C SER A 172 40.58 -33.22 -55.20
N GLU A 173 41.72 -32.54 -55.24
CA GLU A 173 43.05 -33.17 -55.22
C GLU A 173 43.53 -33.47 -53.79
N GLU A 174 42.91 -32.86 -52.78
CA GLU A 174 43.26 -33.05 -51.37
C GLU A 174 42.46 -34.20 -50.72
N PRO A 175 43.09 -35.03 -49.87
CA PRO A 175 42.36 -36.02 -49.09
C PRO A 175 41.40 -35.36 -48.10
N ILE A 176 40.18 -35.91 -48.03
CA ILE A 176 39.18 -35.55 -47.02
C ILE A 176 39.59 -36.16 -45.68
N THR A 177 39.47 -35.39 -44.61
CA THR A 177 39.87 -35.78 -43.25
C THR A 177 38.68 -35.91 -42.29
N GLY A 178 37.52 -35.36 -42.66
CA GLY A 178 36.27 -35.48 -41.92
C GLY A 178 35.06 -35.09 -42.79
N VAL A 179 33.91 -35.70 -42.51
CA VAL A 179 32.63 -35.44 -43.18
C VAL A 179 31.52 -35.56 -42.17
N GLU A 180 30.66 -34.55 -42.06
CA GLU A 180 29.53 -34.53 -41.13
C GLU A 180 28.25 -34.01 -41.79
N LEU A 181 27.12 -34.53 -41.33
CA LEU A 181 25.78 -34.26 -41.85
C LEU A 181 24.93 -33.61 -40.75
N ARG A 182 24.60 -32.33 -40.90
CA ARG A 182 23.57 -31.65 -40.08
C ARG A 182 22.28 -31.61 -40.87
N VAL A 183 21.26 -32.33 -40.42
CA VAL A 183 19.92 -32.35 -41.05
C VAL A 183 19.06 -31.30 -40.36
N ASP A 184 18.45 -30.42 -41.16
CA ASP A 184 17.41 -29.47 -40.77
C ASP A 184 16.18 -29.73 -41.67
N GLU A 185 14.97 -29.37 -41.23
CA GLU A 185 13.65 -29.84 -41.74
C GLU A 185 13.52 -29.84 -43.27
N LYS A 186 14.18 -28.87 -43.93
CA LYS A 186 14.08 -28.61 -45.37
C LYS A 186 15.43 -28.65 -46.07
N LEU A 187 16.54 -28.72 -45.33
CA LEU A 187 17.90 -28.53 -45.83
C LEU A 187 18.91 -29.39 -45.05
N THR A 188 19.57 -30.32 -45.75
CA THR A 188 20.74 -31.01 -45.18
C THR A 188 21.99 -30.20 -45.46
N THR A 189 22.73 -29.81 -44.43
CA THR A 189 24.07 -29.24 -44.59
C THR A 189 25.11 -30.33 -44.43
N LEU A 190 25.94 -30.50 -45.45
CA LEU A 190 27.13 -31.35 -45.42
C LEU A 190 28.34 -30.46 -45.14
N PHE A 191 29.09 -30.77 -44.10
CA PHE A 191 30.40 -30.18 -43.84
C PHE A 191 31.49 -31.19 -44.22
N ILE A 192 32.56 -30.68 -44.84
CA ILE A 192 33.69 -31.48 -45.32
C ILE A 192 34.96 -30.78 -44.85
N SER A 193 35.82 -31.48 -44.12
CA SER A 193 37.19 -31.04 -43.87
C SER A 193 38.16 -31.78 -44.79
N THR A 194 39.15 -31.05 -45.30
CA THR A 194 40.35 -31.59 -45.95
C THR A 194 41.56 -31.23 -45.10
N VAL A 195 42.77 -31.52 -45.59
CA VAL A 195 44.02 -31.08 -44.95
C VAL A 195 44.18 -29.56 -44.99
N SER A 196 43.75 -28.86 -46.07
CA SER A 196 43.89 -27.40 -46.18
C SER A 196 42.63 -26.58 -45.93
N ARG A 197 41.41 -27.14 -46.00
CA ARG A 197 40.16 -26.36 -45.97
C ARG A 197 39.05 -27.00 -45.13
N ILE A 198 38.09 -26.16 -44.72
CA ILE A 198 36.77 -26.57 -44.25
C ILE A 198 35.72 -26.00 -45.20
N LEU A 199 34.82 -26.85 -45.68
CA LEU A 199 33.82 -26.56 -46.72
C LEU A 199 32.41 -26.85 -46.21
N LYS A 200 31.45 -26.00 -46.57
CA LYS A 200 30.02 -26.17 -46.32
C LYS A 200 29.26 -26.31 -47.64
N LEU A 201 28.43 -27.35 -47.76
CA LEU A 201 27.65 -27.69 -48.95
C LEU A 201 26.18 -27.88 -48.58
N THR A 202 25.25 -27.21 -49.28
CA THR A 202 23.81 -27.28 -48.97
C THR A 202 23.02 -28.22 -49.90
N ILE A 203 22.48 -29.25 -49.25
CA ILE A 203 21.78 -30.47 -49.69
C ILE A 203 20.47 -30.35 -50.46
N VAL A 204 20.24 -29.33 -51.28
CA VAL A 204 18.88 -28.98 -51.78
C VAL A 204 18.27 -30.00 -52.77
N GLY A 205 17.49 -30.95 -52.24
CA GLY A 205 16.48 -31.72 -52.97
C GLY A 205 16.98 -32.51 -54.19
N LYS A 206 16.20 -32.45 -55.29
CA LYS A 206 16.48 -33.15 -56.57
C LYS A 206 17.46 -32.40 -57.50
N GLY A 207 17.98 -31.24 -57.10
CA GLY A 207 18.78 -30.36 -57.97
C GLY A 207 20.28 -30.70 -58.02
N GLN A 208 21.05 -29.84 -58.68
CA GLN A 208 22.41 -29.59 -58.21
C GLN A 208 22.30 -28.85 -56.87
N GLY A 209 22.98 -29.35 -55.83
CA GLY A 209 23.19 -28.56 -54.61
C GLY A 209 24.03 -27.32 -54.94
N HIS A 210 23.99 -26.31 -54.08
CA HIS A 210 24.86 -25.14 -54.28
C HIS A 210 26.33 -25.55 -54.25
N ALA A 211 27.18 -24.85 -55.01
CA ALA A 211 28.61 -25.06 -55.01
C ALA A 211 29.19 -24.98 -53.58
N PRO A 212 30.21 -25.79 -53.24
CA PRO A 212 30.81 -25.80 -51.90
C PRO A 212 31.33 -24.41 -51.55
N LYS A 213 30.91 -23.89 -50.40
CA LYS A 213 31.41 -22.63 -49.85
C LYS A 213 32.55 -22.95 -48.89
N THR A 214 33.74 -22.41 -49.13
CA THR A 214 34.80 -22.44 -48.13
C THR A 214 34.36 -21.66 -46.90
N VAL A 215 34.46 -22.29 -45.73
CA VAL A 215 34.23 -21.66 -44.42
C VAL A 215 35.55 -21.19 -43.83
N GLU A 216 36.63 -21.92 -44.08
CA GLU A 216 37.99 -21.49 -43.75
C GLU A 216 39.06 -22.15 -44.65
N ASP A 217 40.09 -21.40 -45.01
CA ASP A 217 41.29 -21.86 -45.72
C ASP A 217 42.34 -22.49 -44.77
N GLN A 218 41.87 -23.21 -43.76
CA GLN A 218 42.66 -24.10 -42.90
C GLN A 218 41.85 -25.36 -42.59
N GLY A 219 42.47 -26.54 -42.76
CA GLY A 219 41.81 -27.84 -42.60
C GLY A 219 41.99 -28.46 -41.21
N CYS A 220 41.93 -29.79 -41.12
CA CYS A 220 42.23 -30.55 -39.91
C CYS A 220 42.79 -31.94 -40.21
N GLY A 221 43.37 -32.60 -39.19
CA GLY A 221 43.73 -34.01 -39.25
C GLY A 221 42.51 -34.94 -39.27
N VAL A 222 42.73 -36.20 -39.63
CA VAL A 222 41.71 -37.26 -39.52
C VAL A 222 41.36 -37.46 -38.05
N GLY A 223 40.08 -37.61 -37.71
CA GLY A 223 39.62 -37.78 -36.32
C GLY A 223 39.60 -36.50 -35.48
N CYS A 224 39.98 -35.35 -36.04
CA CYS A 224 40.02 -34.06 -35.36
C CYS A 224 38.75 -33.19 -35.56
N MET A 225 37.64 -33.80 -36.00
CA MET A 225 36.33 -33.16 -36.18
C MET A 225 35.25 -34.02 -35.52
N ALA A 226 34.32 -33.37 -34.79
CA ALA A 226 33.20 -34.01 -34.11
C ALA A 226 31.99 -33.06 -33.98
N VAL A 227 30.77 -33.58 -34.13
CA VAL A 227 29.52 -32.85 -33.83
C VAL A 227 29.27 -32.81 -32.31
N ASP A 228 28.90 -31.64 -31.79
CA ASP A 228 28.24 -31.53 -30.49
C ASP A 228 26.76 -31.92 -30.61
N LYS A 229 26.34 -32.96 -29.88
CA LYS A 229 24.95 -33.45 -29.86
C LYS A 229 23.94 -32.40 -29.38
N ALA A 230 24.33 -31.48 -28.49
CA ALA A 230 23.41 -30.55 -27.85
C ALA A 230 23.09 -29.32 -28.72
N THR A 231 24.10 -28.74 -29.39
CA THR A 231 23.93 -27.58 -30.28
C THR A 231 23.81 -27.96 -31.76
N GLY A 232 24.27 -29.16 -32.15
CA GLY A 232 24.49 -29.56 -33.53
C GLY A 232 25.66 -28.83 -34.21
N ASP A 233 26.44 -28.01 -33.48
CA ASP A 233 27.59 -27.30 -34.03
C ASP A 233 28.81 -28.23 -34.16
N ILE A 234 29.66 -27.92 -35.13
CA ILE A 234 30.79 -28.78 -35.49
C ILE A 234 32.05 -28.27 -34.82
N ILE A 235 32.69 -29.14 -34.05
CA ILE A 235 33.93 -28.87 -33.34
C ILE A 235 35.09 -29.44 -34.17
N VAL A 236 35.98 -28.55 -34.64
CA VAL A 236 37.25 -28.93 -35.28
C VAL A 236 38.39 -28.48 -34.38
N ALA A 237 39.26 -29.42 -33.98
CA ALA A 237 40.42 -29.10 -33.16
C ALA A 237 41.71 -29.15 -34.00
N ARG A 238 42.37 -27.99 -34.15
CA ARG A 238 43.72 -27.87 -34.74
C ARG A 238 44.76 -27.77 -33.62
N HIS A 239 46.04 -27.76 -33.97
CA HIS A 239 47.13 -27.76 -32.96
C HIS A 239 47.20 -26.49 -32.09
N ASP A 240 46.58 -25.39 -32.52
CA ASP A 240 46.53 -24.10 -31.84
C ASP A 240 45.24 -23.87 -31.04
N ALA A 241 44.08 -24.28 -31.57
CA ALA A 241 42.79 -24.01 -30.98
C ALA A 241 41.71 -25.05 -31.32
N ILE A 242 40.64 -25.03 -30.53
CA ILE A 242 39.37 -25.70 -30.81
C ILE A 242 38.43 -24.66 -31.43
N TYR A 243 37.86 -24.98 -32.58
CA TYR A 243 37.00 -24.11 -33.37
C TYR A 243 35.60 -24.70 -33.48
N TYR A 244 34.60 -23.85 -33.28
CA TYR A 244 33.19 -24.20 -33.42
C TYR A 244 32.68 -23.60 -34.73
N TYR A 245 31.94 -24.39 -35.52
CA TYR A 245 31.30 -23.96 -36.75
C TYR A 245 29.78 -24.14 -36.66
N THR A 246 29.07 -23.03 -36.74
CA THR A 246 27.62 -22.98 -36.75
C THR A 246 27.10 -23.06 -38.19
N LEU A 247 25.78 -23.04 -38.36
CA LEU A 247 25.18 -22.86 -39.69
C LEU A 247 25.49 -21.48 -40.30
N GLU A 248 25.87 -20.47 -39.53
CA GLU A 248 26.12 -19.11 -40.02
C GLU A 248 27.60 -18.86 -40.34
N GLY A 249 28.52 -19.50 -39.61
CA GLY A 249 29.96 -19.40 -39.89
C GLY A 249 30.84 -19.93 -38.75
N ARG A 250 32.04 -19.35 -38.64
CA ARG A 250 33.03 -19.67 -37.61
C ARG A 250 32.72 -18.94 -36.30
N GLY A 251 32.52 -19.69 -35.23
CA GLY A 251 32.37 -19.19 -33.86
C GLY A 251 33.69 -18.77 -33.20
N PRO A 252 33.64 -18.21 -31.97
CA PRO A 252 34.81 -17.70 -31.28
C PRO A 252 35.83 -18.81 -30.93
N PRO A 253 37.12 -18.65 -31.27
CA PRO A 253 38.12 -19.71 -31.15
C PRO A 253 38.56 -19.94 -29.70
N ARG A 254 38.72 -21.21 -29.33
CA ARG A 254 39.10 -21.64 -27.98
C ARG A 254 40.55 -22.13 -27.99
N ALA A 255 41.48 -21.19 -27.83
CA ALA A 255 42.91 -21.45 -27.88
C ALA A 255 43.37 -22.47 -26.83
N TYR A 256 43.92 -23.61 -27.28
CA TYR A 256 44.58 -24.64 -26.48
C TYR A 256 45.66 -25.26 -27.37
N GLU A 257 46.87 -24.70 -27.25
CA GLU A 257 48.03 -25.09 -28.05
C GLU A 257 48.58 -26.43 -27.57
N ALA A 258 48.28 -27.49 -28.34
CA ALA A 258 48.78 -28.85 -28.13
C ALA A 258 48.54 -29.67 -29.41
N PRO A 259 49.39 -30.64 -29.76
CA PRO A 259 49.09 -31.58 -30.83
C PRO A 259 47.82 -32.37 -30.48
N LYS A 260 47.01 -32.69 -31.49
CA LYS A 260 45.72 -33.38 -31.33
C LYS A 260 45.61 -34.46 -32.41
N GLU A 261 45.04 -35.60 -32.05
CA GLU A 261 44.86 -36.76 -32.94
C GLU A 261 43.40 -37.21 -32.99
N LEU A 262 42.72 -37.27 -31.85
CA LEU A 262 41.31 -37.64 -31.76
C LEU A 262 40.54 -36.64 -30.89
N VAL A 263 39.33 -36.30 -31.33
CA VAL A 263 38.39 -35.40 -30.65
C VAL A 263 37.06 -36.12 -30.45
N SER A 264 36.43 -35.91 -29.29
CA SER A 264 35.03 -36.28 -29.05
C SER A 264 34.36 -35.26 -28.12
N VAL A 265 33.03 -35.24 -28.10
CA VAL A 265 32.22 -34.36 -27.25
C VAL A 265 31.50 -35.21 -26.21
N TYR A 266 31.47 -34.73 -24.97
CA TYR A 266 30.76 -35.36 -23.86
C TYR A 266 30.19 -34.27 -22.97
N ASN A 267 28.86 -34.11 -22.94
CA ASN A 267 28.19 -32.96 -22.33
C ASN A 267 28.88 -31.64 -22.77
N ASN A 268 29.24 -30.78 -21.83
CA ASN A 268 29.93 -29.51 -22.09
C ASN A 268 31.47 -29.66 -22.26
N TYR A 269 32.00 -30.89 -22.26
CA TYR A 269 33.43 -31.16 -22.33
C TYR A 269 33.85 -31.62 -23.72
N VAL A 270 35.00 -31.14 -24.18
CA VAL A 270 35.69 -31.65 -25.36
C VAL A 270 36.81 -32.59 -24.89
N ALA A 271 36.66 -33.87 -25.21
CA ALA A 271 37.68 -34.88 -25.02
C ALA A 271 38.71 -34.80 -26.15
N VAL A 272 39.98 -34.66 -25.80
CA VAL A 272 41.09 -34.56 -26.76
C VAL A 272 42.17 -35.57 -26.42
N VAL A 273 42.57 -36.37 -27.41
CA VAL A 273 43.79 -37.18 -27.35
C VAL A 273 44.90 -36.42 -28.05
N SER A 274 45.99 -36.15 -27.33
CA SER A 274 47.25 -35.71 -27.95
C SER A 274 48.14 -36.93 -28.23
N PRO A 275 48.79 -37.01 -29.40
CA PRO A 275 49.79 -38.04 -29.67
C PRO A 275 51.00 -37.88 -28.74
N PRO A 276 51.84 -38.93 -28.58
CA PRO A 276 53.09 -38.84 -27.85
C PRO A 276 53.98 -37.69 -28.34
N ALA A 277 54.60 -36.98 -27.41
CA ALA A 277 55.39 -35.78 -27.70
C ALA A 277 56.76 -36.14 -28.30
N SER A 278 56.87 -36.06 -29.63
CA SER A 278 58.12 -36.24 -30.37
C SER A 278 59.13 -35.09 -30.20
N THR A 279 58.79 -34.04 -29.44
CA THR A 279 59.61 -32.84 -29.19
C THR A 279 60.01 -32.73 -27.70
N PRO A 280 61.31 -32.77 -27.36
CA PRO A 280 61.76 -32.67 -25.97
C PRO A 280 61.82 -31.21 -25.46
N ALA A 281 60.65 -30.61 -25.24
CA ALA A 281 60.47 -29.35 -24.49
C ALA A 281 59.12 -29.40 -23.74
N ARG A 282 58.99 -28.96 -22.48
CA ARG A 282 59.87 -28.15 -21.61
C ARG A 282 59.88 -28.75 -20.19
N ASP A 283 60.95 -28.55 -19.43
CA ASP A 283 61.15 -29.00 -18.03
C ASP A 283 60.97 -30.51 -17.71
N PRO A 284 62.06 -31.31 -17.70
CA PRO A 284 62.03 -32.73 -17.28
C PRO A 284 61.81 -32.93 -15.76
N ALA A 285 61.46 -31.87 -15.01
CA ALA A 285 61.35 -31.85 -13.55
C ALA A 285 60.05 -32.49 -13.03
N MET A 286 58.93 -32.40 -13.77
CA MET A 286 57.66 -33.01 -13.34
C MET A 286 57.67 -34.53 -13.53
N ILE A 287 58.18 -35.01 -14.67
CA ILE A 287 58.23 -36.44 -15.01
C ILE A 287 59.11 -37.21 -14.02
N ARG A 288 60.30 -36.69 -13.68
CA ARG A 288 61.25 -37.33 -12.76
C ARG A 288 60.77 -37.49 -11.31
N ARG A 289 59.61 -36.94 -10.91
CA ARG A 289 59.04 -37.10 -9.56
C ARG A 289 57.98 -38.19 -9.43
N ARG A 290 57.54 -38.82 -10.52
CA ARG A 290 56.46 -39.84 -10.51
C ARG A 290 56.99 -41.24 -10.86
N VAL A 291 57.62 -41.88 -9.87
CA VAL A 291 58.28 -43.22 -9.96
C VAL A 291 59.59 -43.20 -10.77
N GLY A 292 60.52 -44.09 -10.44
CA GLY A 292 61.83 -44.20 -11.08
C GLY A 292 62.17 -45.62 -11.52
N GLY A 293 63.03 -45.74 -12.54
CA GLY A 293 63.55 -47.01 -13.05
C GLY A 293 62.77 -47.60 -14.23
N SER A 294 63.50 -47.94 -15.29
CA SER A 294 63.11 -48.82 -16.42
C SER A 294 61.87 -48.50 -17.28
N ALA A 295 60.99 -47.55 -16.92
CA ALA A 295 59.77 -47.24 -17.66
C ALA A 295 59.90 -46.12 -18.73
N ALA A 296 61.12 -45.66 -19.03
CA ALA A 296 61.33 -44.45 -19.84
C ALA A 296 60.77 -44.54 -21.27
N ASP A 297 61.04 -45.62 -22.00
CA ASP A 297 60.64 -45.76 -23.41
C ASP A 297 59.12 -45.93 -23.59
N ALA A 298 58.43 -46.43 -22.56
CA ALA A 298 56.96 -46.49 -22.53
C ALA A 298 56.33 -45.10 -22.36
N ILE A 299 57.00 -44.18 -21.65
CA ILE A 299 56.53 -42.79 -21.49
C ILE A 299 56.69 -41.99 -22.79
N PHE A 300 57.71 -42.26 -23.60
CA PHE A 300 57.90 -41.60 -24.91
C PHE A 300 56.85 -41.99 -25.95
N ASN A 301 56.12 -43.09 -25.78
CA ASN A 301 55.02 -43.51 -26.66
C ASN A 301 53.62 -43.26 -26.07
N ALA A 302 53.53 -42.74 -24.84
CA ALA A 302 52.26 -42.50 -24.18
C ALA A 302 51.50 -41.33 -24.82
N SER A 303 50.23 -41.55 -25.18
CA SER A 303 49.30 -40.47 -25.53
C SER A 303 48.80 -39.78 -24.26
N THR A 304 48.39 -38.51 -24.37
CA THR A 304 47.73 -37.81 -23.24
C THR A 304 46.26 -37.62 -23.57
N PHE A 305 45.40 -38.09 -22.67
CA PHE A 305 43.96 -37.86 -22.71
C PHE A 305 43.63 -36.63 -21.85
N LEU A 306 42.85 -35.71 -22.43
CA LEU A 306 42.50 -34.43 -21.84
C LEU A 306 40.98 -34.25 -21.92
N LEU A 307 40.35 -33.91 -20.80
CA LEU A 307 38.99 -33.39 -20.78
C LEU A 307 39.04 -31.89 -20.57
N LEU A 308 38.56 -31.15 -21.56
CA LEU A 308 38.60 -29.68 -21.60
C LEU A 308 37.18 -29.12 -21.49
N GLU A 309 36.97 -28.15 -20.63
CA GLU A 309 35.75 -27.33 -20.55
C GLU A 309 36.06 -25.97 -21.18
N PRO A 310 35.80 -25.77 -22.49
CA PRO A 310 36.36 -24.67 -23.27
C PRO A 310 35.67 -23.31 -23.04
N ASP A 311 34.53 -23.30 -22.36
CA ASP A 311 33.89 -22.08 -21.86
C ASP A 311 34.54 -21.55 -20.60
N LEU A 312 34.71 -22.41 -19.58
CA LEU A 312 35.39 -22.02 -18.34
C LEU A 312 36.92 -21.99 -18.45
N LYS A 313 37.47 -22.50 -19.57
CA LYS A 313 38.92 -22.64 -19.83
C LYS A 313 39.61 -23.49 -18.75
N VAL A 314 38.90 -24.55 -18.37
CA VAL A 314 39.30 -25.52 -17.36
C VAL A 314 39.75 -26.81 -18.06
N VAL A 315 40.87 -27.37 -17.59
CA VAL A 315 41.21 -28.77 -17.85
C VAL A 315 40.57 -29.57 -16.72
N ALA A 316 39.49 -30.28 -17.04
CA ALA A 316 38.66 -31.02 -16.11
C ALA A 316 39.21 -32.42 -15.78
N HIS A 317 40.10 -32.95 -16.63
CA HIS A 317 40.96 -34.09 -16.33
C HIS A 317 42.19 -34.17 -17.26
N THR A 318 43.28 -34.81 -16.80
CA THR A 318 44.47 -35.15 -17.58
C THR A 318 45.00 -36.54 -17.20
N GLU A 319 44.99 -37.49 -18.13
CA GLU A 319 45.58 -38.84 -17.96
C GLU A 319 46.65 -39.12 -19.02
N THR A 320 47.73 -39.81 -18.66
CA THR A 320 48.76 -40.30 -19.60
C THR A 320 48.55 -41.78 -19.87
N LEU A 321 48.07 -42.12 -21.07
CA LEU A 321 47.75 -43.48 -21.48
C LEU A 321 48.95 -44.08 -22.24
N ILE A 322 49.47 -45.21 -21.74
CA ILE A 322 50.68 -45.86 -22.29
C ILE A 322 50.52 -46.29 -23.76
N SER A 323 49.29 -46.62 -24.15
CA SER A 323 48.96 -47.15 -25.48
C SER A 323 47.89 -46.32 -26.16
N LYS A 324 47.94 -46.29 -27.50
CA LYS A 324 47.08 -45.46 -28.35
C LYS A 324 45.59 -45.69 -28.08
N VAL A 325 44.82 -44.60 -28.04
CA VAL A 325 43.35 -44.64 -28.00
C VAL A 325 42.81 -45.00 -29.38
N VAL A 326 41.97 -46.03 -29.43
CA VAL A 326 41.29 -46.52 -30.65
C VAL A 326 39.93 -45.86 -30.81
N ALA A 327 39.20 -45.64 -29.71
CA ALA A 327 37.90 -45.00 -29.71
C ALA A 327 37.60 -44.29 -28.38
N ILE A 328 36.76 -43.26 -28.45
CA ILE A 328 36.12 -42.58 -27.31
C ILE A 328 34.62 -42.76 -27.50
N PHE A 329 33.88 -43.16 -26.47
CA PHE A 329 32.43 -43.34 -26.55
C PHE A 329 31.72 -43.07 -25.23
N GLU A 330 30.48 -42.61 -25.34
CA GLU A 330 29.54 -42.34 -24.23
C GLU A 330 28.63 -43.56 -24.03
N LEU A 331 28.47 -44.02 -22.78
CA LEU A 331 27.56 -45.10 -22.39
C LEU A 331 27.05 -44.90 -20.96
N TRP A 332 25.75 -45.12 -20.72
CA TRP A 332 25.13 -45.11 -19.38
C TRP A 332 25.47 -43.84 -18.56
N SER A 333 25.55 -42.69 -19.24
CA SER A 333 25.96 -41.38 -18.71
C SER A 333 27.40 -41.26 -18.19
N ASP A 334 28.28 -42.21 -18.51
CA ASP A 334 29.73 -42.14 -18.27
C ASP A 334 30.48 -42.04 -19.63
N LEU A 335 31.65 -41.39 -19.60
CA LEU A 335 32.57 -41.38 -20.75
C LEU A 335 33.57 -42.54 -20.65
N TYR A 336 33.90 -43.15 -21.79
CA TYR A 336 34.86 -44.25 -21.88
C TYR A 336 35.90 -44.02 -22.98
N THR A 337 37.13 -44.48 -22.73
CA THR A 337 38.19 -44.59 -23.75
C THR A 337 38.64 -46.04 -23.89
N LEU A 338 38.73 -46.53 -25.13
CA LEU A 338 39.30 -47.83 -25.47
C LEU A 338 40.71 -47.65 -26.02
N THR A 339 41.68 -48.34 -25.41
CA THR A 339 43.07 -48.38 -25.86
C THR A 339 43.34 -49.58 -26.77
N GLN A 340 44.43 -49.54 -27.55
CA GLN A 340 44.86 -50.64 -28.42
C GLN A 340 45.24 -51.92 -27.64
N ASP A 341 45.56 -51.81 -26.34
CA ASP A 341 45.76 -52.94 -25.41
C ASP A 341 44.45 -53.63 -25.00
N GLY A 342 43.30 -53.23 -25.56
CA GLY A 342 41.98 -53.70 -25.15
C GLY A 342 41.52 -53.16 -23.79
N LYS A 343 42.31 -52.33 -23.11
CA LYS A 343 41.97 -51.75 -21.80
C LYS A 343 40.97 -50.60 -21.99
N ILE A 344 39.94 -50.59 -21.15
CA ILE A 344 38.89 -49.58 -21.14
C ILE A 344 38.98 -48.78 -19.83
N HIS A 345 39.04 -47.45 -19.96
CA HIS A 345 39.02 -46.51 -18.85
C HIS A 345 37.66 -45.81 -18.83
N ARG A 346 37.07 -45.65 -17.64
CA ARG A 346 35.79 -44.99 -17.38
C ARG A 346 36.00 -43.72 -16.59
N TYR A 347 35.41 -42.62 -17.05
CA TYR A 347 35.50 -41.29 -16.44
C TYR A 347 34.10 -40.88 -16.00
N HIS A 348 33.88 -40.87 -14.68
CA HIS A 348 32.62 -40.45 -14.06
C HIS A 348 32.70 -38.99 -13.61
N GLU A 349 31.70 -38.17 -13.94
CA GLU A 349 31.71 -36.73 -13.61
C GLU A 349 31.31 -36.47 -12.15
N LYS A 350 32.10 -35.68 -11.41
CA LYS A 350 31.81 -35.34 -10.02
C LYS A 350 30.58 -34.46 -9.86
N THR A 351 29.90 -34.62 -8.73
CA THR A 351 28.73 -33.80 -8.41
C THR A 351 29.11 -32.32 -8.36
N LEU A 352 28.18 -31.45 -8.75
CA LEU A 352 28.40 -30.01 -8.81
C LEU A 352 28.83 -29.43 -7.45
N GLN A 353 28.32 -29.97 -6.35
CA GLN A 353 28.70 -29.59 -4.99
C GLN A 353 30.19 -29.86 -4.71
N GLN A 354 30.70 -31.04 -5.09
CA GLN A 354 32.13 -31.38 -4.95
C GLN A 354 33.02 -30.48 -5.81
N ARG A 355 32.60 -30.20 -7.06
CA ARG A 355 33.34 -29.29 -7.95
C ARG A 355 33.40 -27.86 -7.41
N LEU A 356 32.28 -27.35 -6.88
CA LEU A 356 32.23 -26.05 -6.20
C LEU A 356 33.11 -26.04 -4.94
N GLU A 357 33.15 -27.13 -4.16
CA GLU A 357 34.04 -27.22 -3.00
C GLU A 357 35.52 -27.20 -3.39
N MET A 358 35.93 -27.93 -4.44
CA MET A 358 37.29 -27.87 -4.99
C MET A 358 37.68 -26.47 -5.48
N LEU A 359 36.70 -25.66 -5.92
CA LEU A 359 36.90 -24.26 -6.29
C LEU A 359 37.02 -23.34 -5.05
N TYR A 360 36.22 -23.58 -3.99
CA TYR A 360 36.31 -22.85 -2.72
C TYR A 360 37.63 -23.13 -2.00
N GLN A 361 38.09 -24.38 -1.94
CA GLN A 361 39.38 -24.77 -1.33
C GLN A 361 40.59 -24.09 -2.01
N ARG A 362 40.42 -23.61 -3.25
CA ARG A 362 41.44 -22.84 -4.00
C ARG A 362 41.14 -21.33 -4.09
N ASN A 363 40.11 -20.83 -3.38
CA ASN A 363 39.63 -19.45 -3.39
C ASN A 363 39.22 -18.91 -4.79
N LEU A 364 38.80 -19.79 -5.71
CA LEU A 364 38.49 -19.43 -7.10
C LEU A 364 37.00 -19.10 -7.33
N TYR A 365 36.44 -18.26 -6.47
CA TYR A 365 35.03 -17.86 -6.48
C TYR A 365 34.49 -17.36 -7.83
N PRO A 366 35.21 -16.57 -8.66
CA PRO A 366 34.71 -16.18 -9.98
C PRO A 366 34.44 -17.37 -10.91
N PHE A 367 35.23 -18.45 -10.77
CA PHE A 367 35.05 -19.69 -11.54
C PHE A 367 33.92 -20.55 -10.96
N ALA A 368 33.68 -20.48 -9.65
CA ALA A 368 32.51 -21.09 -9.02
C ALA A 368 31.20 -20.42 -9.44
N ILE A 369 31.20 -19.09 -9.60
CA ILE A 369 30.06 -18.31 -10.11
C ILE A 369 29.78 -18.68 -11.58
N SER A 370 30.80 -18.70 -12.44
CA SER A 370 30.59 -19.09 -13.85
C SER A 370 30.14 -20.55 -13.99
N LEU A 371 30.68 -21.48 -13.20
CA LEU A 371 30.23 -22.87 -13.18
C LEU A 371 28.78 -22.99 -12.70
N ALA A 372 28.38 -22.25 -11.67
CA ALA A 372 27.00 -22.21 -11.19
C ALA A 372 26.01 -21.65 -12.24
N GLN A 373 26.44 -20.67 -13.03
CA GLN A 373 25.66 -20.10 -14.13
C GLN A 373 25.54 -21.07 -15.31
N THR A 374 26.64 -21.69 -15.76
CA THR A 374 26.63 -22.72 -16.82
C THR A 374 25.82 -23.96 -16.41
N ALA A 375 25.81 -24.32 -15.12
CA ALA A 375 25.01 -25.41 -14.58
C ALA A 375 23.55 -25.03 -14.24
N GLY A 376 23.13 -23.79 -14.50
CA GLY A 376 21.74 -23.34 -14.31
C GLY A 376 21.24 -23.34 -12.86
N LEU A 377 22.11 -23.16 -11.86
CA LEU A 377 21.71 -23.16 -10.45
C LEU A 377 20.76 -22.01 -10.10
N ASP A 378 19.84 -22.27 -9.16
CA ASP A 378 18.90 -21.27 -8.63
C ASP A 378 19.62 -19.99 -8.21
N ALA A 379 18.98 -18.83 -8.41
CA ALA A 379 19.49 -17.54 -7.93
C ALA A 379 19.83 -17.55 -6.43
N GLN A 380 19.06 -18.29 -5.61
CA GLN A 380 19.37 -18.48 -4.19
C GLN A 380 20.72 -19.19 -3.98
N GLN A 381 21.01 -20.24 -4.73
CA GLN A 381 22.28 -20.95 -4.62
C GLN A 381 23.43 -20.08 -5.12
N GLN A 382 23.24 -19.29 -6.19
CA GLN A 382 24.22 -18.32 -6.68
C GLN A 382 24.51 -17.21 -5.65
N ASN A 383 23.48 -16.66 -4.99
CA ASN A 383 23.62 -15.61 -3.98
C ASN A 383 24.41 -16.08 -2.74
N ALA A 384 24.33 -17.37 -2.40
CA ALA A 384 25.20 -17.97 -1.39
C ALA A 384 26.68 -18.02 -1.81
N ILE A 385 26.99 -18.12 -3.13
CA ILE A 385 28.36 -18.00 -3.65
C ILE A 385 28.84 -16.56 -3.56
N PHE A 386 28.02 -15.59 -3.99
CA PHE A 386 28.35 -14.16 -3.91
C PHE A 386 28.64 -13.72 -2.46
N ARG A 387 27.84 -14.17 -1.48
CA ARG A 387 28.11 -13.95 -0.04
C ARG A 387 29.49 -14.47 0.37
N ARG A 388 29.81 -15.74 0.07
CA ARG A 388 31.11 -16.35 0.40
C ARG A 388 32.28 -15.64 -0.27
N TYR A 389 32.08 -15.13 -1.49
CA TYR A 389 33.10 -14.35 -2.20
C TYR A 389 33.30 -12.97 -1.56
N GLY A 390 32.23 -12.28 -1.17
CA GLY A 390 32.28 -11.03 -0.40
C GLY A 390 32.96 -11.19 0.96
N ASP A 391 32.70 -12.30 1.68
CA ASP A 391 33.39 -12.63 2.93
C ASP A 391 34.91 -12.82 2.73
N HIS A 392 35.32 -13.51 1.66
CA HIS A 392 36.73 -13.69 1.31
C HIS A 392 37.41 -12.37 0.90
N LEU A 393 36.77 -11.54 0.06
CA LEU A 393 37.29 -10.22 -0.34
C LEU A 393 37.41 -9.27 0.87
N TYR A 394 36.45 -9.31 1.79
CA TYR A 394 36.49 -8.53 3.03
C TYR A 394 37.65 -8.93 3.93
N GLN A 395 37.94 -10.24 4.06
CA GLN A 395 39.12 -10.74 4.79
C GLN A 395 40.44 -10.35 4.12
N LYS A 396 40.45 -10.23 2.79
CA LYS A 396 41.59 -9.78 1.98
C LYS A 396 41.82 -8.26 2.04
N GLY A 397 40.84 -7.48 2.51
CA GLY A 397 40.88 -6.01 2.58
C GLY A 397 40.40 -5.29 1.33
N GLU A 398 39.82 -5.99 0.35
CA GLU A 398 39.30 -5.42 -0.91
C GLU A 398 37.83 -5.02 -0.73
N TYR A 399 37.60 -4.03 0.14
CA TYR A 399 36.28 -3.66 0.68
C TYR A 399 35.25 -3.23 -0.38
N ASP A 400 35.67 -2.53 -1.42
CA ASP A 400 34.77 -2.02 -2.46
C ASP A 400 34.29 -3.17 -3.36
N GLN A 401 35.22 -4.05 -3.77
CA GLN A 401 34.89 -5.25 -4.53
C GLN A 401 34.04 -6.22 -3.71
N ALA A 402 34.28 -6.31 -2.39
CA ALA A 402 33.45 -7.08 -1.47
C ALA A 402 32.02 -6.53 -1.42
N MET A 403 31.84 -5.21 -1.39
CA MET A 403 30.51 -4.59 -1.37
C MET A 403 29.70 -4.92 -2.62
N VAL A 404 30.31 -4.84 -3.81
CA VAL A 404 29.68 -5.26 -5.07
C VAL A 404 29.24 -6.74 -5.08
N GLN A 405 29.84 -7.62 -4.25
CA GLN A 405 29.34 -8.99 -4.08
C GLN A 405 28.23 -9.10 -3.02
N TYR A 406 28.28 -8.31 -1.94
CA TYR A 406 27.20 -8.28 -0.94
C TYR A 406 25.90 -7.71 -1.53
N ILE A 407 26.00 -6.67 -2.37
CA ILE A 407 24.87 -6.12 -3.14
C ILE A 407 24.21 -7.22 -3.99
N LYS A 408 25.01 -8.01 -4.72
CA LYS A 408 24.53 -9.17 -5.50
C LYS A 408 24.03 -10.35 -4.65
N ALA A 409 24.13 -10.27 -3.32
CA ALA A 409 23.68 -11.31 -2.39
C ALA A 409 22.51 -10.86 -1.49
N ILE A 410 21.94 -9.66 -1.71
CA ILE A 410 20.90 -9.01 -0.88
C ILE A 410 19.74 -9.94 -0.52
N ASP A 411 19.33 -10.85 -1.41
CA ASP A 411 18.20 -11.77 -1.13
C ASP A 411 18.45 -12.79 0.00
N ILE A 412 19.71 -13.01 0.39
CA ILE A 412 20.12 -14.04 1.38
C ILE A 412 21.00 -13.47 2.50
N THR A 413 21.66 -12.33 2.29
CA THR A 413 22.43 -11.66 3.34
C THR A 413 21.51 -10.83 4.23
N GLU A 414 21.40 -11.19 5.51
CA GLU A 414 20.87 -10.30 6.56
C GLU A 414 21.58 -8.93 6.49
N PRO A 415 20.87 -7.82 6.20
CA PRO A 415 21.50 -6.51 6.04
C PRO A 415 22.32 -6.08 7.27
N SER A 416 21.83 -6.39 8.46
CA SER A 416 22.51 -6.15 9.74
C SER A 416 23.92 -6.73 9.82
N GLN A 417 24.21 -7.86 9.15
CA GLN A 417 25.56 -8.45 9.11
C GLN A 417 26.51 -7.68 8.20
N VAL A 418 26.00 -7.05 7.13
CA VAL A 418 26.79 -6.19 6.23
C VAL A 418 26.97 -4.82 6.86
N ILE A 419 25.90 -4.18 7.33
CA ILE A 419 25.94 -2.86 8.01
C ILE A 419 26.96 -2.86 9.15
N ARG A 420 26.98 -3.90 9.99
CA ARG A 420 27.95 -4.03 11.11
C ARG A 420 29.41 -4.15 10.66
N LYS A 421 29.71 -4.60 9.43
CA LYS A 421 31.07 -4.66 8.86
C LYS A 421 31.54 -3.33 8.26
N PHE A 422 30.61 -2.44 7.89
CA PHE A 422 30.90 -1.21 7.13
C PHE A 422 30.56 0.10 7.87
N LEU A 423 30.16 0.02 9.14
CA LEU A 423 29.85 1.18 10.01
C LEU A 423 31.08 2.05 10.37
N ASP A 424 32.30 1.64 10.00
CA ASP A 424 33.51 2.44 10.15
C ASP A 424 33.39 3.78 9.41
N THR A 425 33.78 4.90 10.05
CA THR A 425 33.63 6.24 9.45
C THR A 425 34.46 6.43 8.16
N GLN A 426 35.46 5.58 7.91
CA GLN A 426 36.23 5.55 6.65
C GLN A 426 35.50 4.84 5.48
N ARG A 427 34.39 4.13 5.73
CA ARG A 427 33.70 3.25 4.76
C ARG A 427 32.24 3.64 4.51
N ILE A 428 31.83 4.84 4.94
CA ILE A 428 30.43 5.33 4.85
C ILE A 428 29.93 5.32 3.40
N HIS A 429 30.77 5.61 2.40
CA HIS A 429 30.37 5.58 0.99
C HIS A 429 29.89 4.18 0.54
N ASN A 430 30.63 3.12 0.88
CA ASN A 430 30.27 1.73 0.56
C ASN A 430 28.98 1.33 1.32
N LEU A 431 28.81 1.82 2.55
CA LEU A 431 27.59 1.60 3.34
C LEU A 431 26.37 2.30 2.73
N ILE A 432 26.54 3.50 2.18
CA ILE A 432 25.51 4.22 1.42
C ILE A 432 25.13 3.42 0.16
N GLU A 433 26.09 2.99 -0.66
CA GLU A 433 25.84 2.19 -1.88
C GLU A 433 25.02 0.93 -1.57
N TYR A 434 25.32 0.25 -0.44
CA TYR A 434 24.56 -0.90 0.03
C TYR A 434 23.12 -0.55 0.46
N LEU A 435 22.92 0.59 1.11
CA LEU A 435 21.61 1.03 1.60
C LEU A 435 20.74 1.63 0.50
N GLU A 436 21.33 2.31 -0.49
CA GLU A 436 20.69 2.72 -1.74
C GLU A 436 20.12 1.49 -2.46
N GLN A 437 20.96 0.48 -2.73
CA GLN A 437 20.53 -0.78 -3.38
C GLN A 437 19.50 -1.55 -2.54
N LEU A 438 19.63 -1.58 -1.20
CA LEU A 438 18.66 -2.23 -0.31
C LEU A 438 17.28 -1.53 -0.34
N HIS A 439 17.26 -0.23 -0.59
CA HIS A 439 16.04 0.56 -0.77
C HIS A 439 15.42 0.35 -2.15
N GLU A 440 16.22 0.36 -3.23
CA GLU A 440 15.77 0.02 -4.60
C GLU A 440 15.16 -1.39 -4.70
N HIS A 441 15.62 -2.33 -3.87
CA HIS A 441 15.07 -3.68 -3.75
C HIS A 441 13.86 -3.80 -2.79
N GLU A 442 13.29 -2.70 -2.30
CA GLU A 442 12.15 -2.63 -1.35
C GLU A 442 12.37 -3.36 0.00
N LYS A 443 13.60 -3.73 0.33
CA LYS A 443 13.96 -4.54 1.53
C LYS A 443 14.47 -3.70 2.71
N ALA A 444 14.48 -2.39 2.58
CA ALA A 444 14.84 -1.47 3.66
C ALA A 444 13.74 -1.40 4.75
N THR A 445 14.16 -1.45 6.01
CA THR A 445 13.33 -1.12 7.18
C THR A 445 13.45 0.37 7.53
N SER A 446 12.59 0.87 8.43
CA SER A 446 12.71 2.18 9.10
C SER A 446 14.14 2.46 9.59
N ASP A 447 14.78 1.45 10.16
CA ASP A 447 16.09 1.53 10.80
C ASP A 447 17.21 1.62 9.74
N HIS A 448 16.95 1.14 8.52
CA HIS A 448 17.88 1.22 7.40
C HIS A 448 17.73 2.53 6.62
N THR A 449 16.49 3.04 6.47
CA THR A 449 16.22 4.32 5.82
C THR A 449 16.68 5.51 6.68
N THR A 450 16.46 5.47 8.01
CA THR A 450 16.99 6.47 8.95
C THR A 450 18.51 6.43 9.05
N LEU A 451 19.14 5.25 9.01
CA LEU A 451 20.60 5.14 9.01
C LEU A 451 21.23 5.66 7.70
N LEU A 452 20.56 5.49 6.56
CA LEU A 452 20.94 6.12 5.28
C LEU A 452 20.84 7.66 5.38
N LEU A 453 19.74 8.19 5.93
CA LEU A 453 19.54 9.63 6.16
C LEU A 453 20.66 10.22 7.05
N ASN A 454 21.00 9.53 8.13
CA ASN A 454 22.11 9.89 9.04
C ASN A 454 23.46 9.92 8.28
N CYS A 455 23.71 8.94 7.39
CA CYS A 455 24.91 8.93 6.56
C CYS A 455 24.97 10.12 5.59
N TYR A 456 23.87 10.51 4.93
CA TYR A 456 23.83 11.71 4.10
C TYR A 456 24.07 12.99 4.91
N ALA A 457 23.37 13.16 6.03
CA ALA A 457 23.52 14.32 6.90
C ALA A 457 24.96 14.49 7.42
N LYS A 458 25.64 13.36 7.74
CA LYS A 458 27.04 13.32 8.17
C LYS A 458 28.05 13.61 7.05
N LEU A 459 27.76 13.23 5.81
CA LEU A 459 28.59 13.58 4.64
C LEU A 459 28.33 14.99 4.09
N LYS A 460 27.19 15.60 4.43
CA LYS A 460 26.70 16.87 3.88
C LYS A 460 26.41 16.83 2.37
N ASP A 461 25.95 15.69 1.87
CA ASP A 461 25.49 15.53 0.48
C ASP A 461 24.04 16.04 0.36
N ILE A 462 23.91 17.35 0.12
CA ILE A 462 22.61 18.05 0.05
C ILE A 462 21.81 17.58 -1.16
N ASP A 463 22.46 17.39 -2.31
CA ASP A 463 21.81 17.03 -3.56
C ASP A 463 21.22 15.61 -3.48
N LYS A 464 21.94 14.62 -2.93
CA LYS A 464 21.36 13.28 -2.69
C LYS A 464 20.22 13.32 -1.66
N LEU A 465 20.41 14.02 -0.55
CA LEU A 465 19.41 14.16 0.50
C LEU A 465 18.10 14.76 -0.05
N GLU A 466 18.21 15.81 -0.86
CA GLU A 466 17.05 16.49 -1.43
C GLU A 466 16.33 15.63 -2.47
N ASN A 467 17.07 14.95 -3.37
CA ASN A 467 16.49 14.03 -4.34
C ASN A 467 15.77 12.85 -3.64
N PHE A 468 16.37 12.28 -2.59
CA PHE A 468 15.78 11.18 -1.81
C PHE A 468 14.47 11.60 -1.12
N ILE A 469 14.40 12.81 -0.56
CA ILE A 469 13.18 13.35 0.08
C ILE A 469 12.10 13.72 -0.95
N LYS A 470 12.50 14.26 -2.12
CA LYS A 470 11.58 14.68 -3.20
C LYS A 470 11.01 13.51 -4.02
N GLN A 471 11.61 12.32 -3.99
CA GLN A 471 11.10 11.17 -4.72
C GLN A 471 9.68 10.75 -4.25
N PRO A 472 8.77 10.41 -5.18
CA PRO A 472 7.41 9.96 -4.87
C PRO A 472 7.38 8.46 -4.57
N GLY A 473 7.49 8.10 -3.29
CA GLY A 473 7.35 6.72 -2.80
C GLY A 473 6.77 6.68 -1.39
N ASP A 474 6.22 5.52 -1.01
CA ASP A 474 5.71 5.25 0.35
C ASP A 474 6.88 4.95 1.30
N LEU A 475 7.56 6.04 1.67
CA LEU A 475 8.83 5.99 2.39
C LEU A 475 8.60 5.67 3.87
N LYS A 476 8.89 4.42 4.25
CA LYS A 476 8.91 3.93 5.63
C LYS A 476 10.07 4.55 6.40
N PHE A 477 9.87 5.77 6.88
CA PHE A 477 10.74 6.47 7.83
C PHE A 477 10.16 6.39 9.25
N ASP A 478 11.03 6.54 10.25
CA ASP A 478 10.63 7.15 11.51
C ASP A 478 10.73 8.68 11.32
N LEU A 479 9.59 9.36 11.37
CA LEU A 479 9.47 10.77 10.97
C LEU A 479 10.10 11.71 12.01
N ASP A 480 9.91 11.44 13.29
CA ASP A 480 10.38 12.29 14.38
C ASP A 480 11.90 12.34 14.43
N THR A 481 12.57 11.18 14.29
CA THR A 481 14.03 11.15 14.18
C THR A 481 14.52 11.74 12.88
N ALA A 482 13.85 11.52 11.74
CA ALA A 482 14.24 12.13 10.47
C ALA A 482 14.19 13.67 10.50
N ILE A 483 13.09 14.25 10.99
CA ILE A 483 12.92 15.70 11.15
C ILE A 483 13.94 16.24 12.16
N THR A 484 14.11 15.58 13.31
CA THR A 484 15.08 15.98 14.34
C THR A 484 16.52 15.95 13.83
N MET A 485 16.91 14.92 13.06
CA MET A 485 18.23 14.84 12.43
C MET A 485 18.44 15.94 11.39
N CYS A 486 17.43 16.29 10.59
CA CYS A 486 17.52 17.41 9.66
C CYS A 486 17.66 18.77 10.37
N ARG A 487 16.90 19.03 11.45
CA ARG A 487 17.07 20.23 12.30
C ARG A 487 18.48 20.28 12.90
N GLN A 488 18.98 19.18 13.47
CA GLN A 488 20.35 19.09 14.02
C GLN A 488 21.45 19.26 12.96
N GLY A 489 21.19 18.85 11.71
CA GLY A 489 22.09 19.05 10.57
C GLY A 489 22.09 20.48 10.00
N GLY A 490 21.12 21.31 10.36
CA GLY A 490 20.90 22.65 9.79
C GLY A 490 20.10 22.65 8.48
N TYR A 491 19.47 21.54 8.12
CA TYR A 491 18.70 21.35 6.87
C TYR A 491 17.22 21.70 7.08
N PHE A 492 16.96 22.94 7.51
CA PHE A 492 15.64 23.36 7.99
C PHE A 492 14.57 23.38 6.88
N GLU A 493 14.92 23.77 5.66
CA GLU A 493 14.00 23.75 4.51
C GLU A 493 13.57 22.31 4.16
N GLN A 494 14.52 21.37 4.21
CA GLN A 494 14.28 19.96 3.94
C GLN A 494 13.47 19.30 5.07
N ALA A 495 13.71 19.70 6.32
CA ALA A 495 12.89 19.30 7.47
C ALA A 495 11.44 19.80 7.34
N ALA A 496 11.25 21.07 7.00
CA ALA A 496 9.94 21.67 6.78
C ALA A 496 9.20 21.03 5.59
N TYR A 497 9.91 20.71 4.49
CA TYR A 497 9.33 19.98 3.36
C TYR A 497 8.91 18.55 3.75
N LEU A 498 9.73 17.83 4.53
CA LEU A 498 9.40 16.48 4.99
C LEU A 498 8.18 16.47 5.91
N ALA A 499 8.16 17.32 6.94
CA ALA A 499 7.01 17.46 7.84
C ALA A 499 5.73 17.85 7.07
N LYS A 500 5.84 18.74 6.08
CA LYS A 500 4.73 19.15 5.20
C LYS A 500 4.24 18.04 4.25
N LYS A 501 5.11 17.13 3.82
CA LYS A 501 4.77 15.96 2.98
C LYS A 501 3.98 14.90 3.79
N HIS A 502 4.27 14.77 5.08
CA HIS A 502 3.68 13.75 5.95
C HIS A 502 2.52 14.23 6.84
N GLY A 503 2.23 15.55 6.90
CA GLY A 503 1.08 16.11 7.61
C GLY A 503 1.37 16.62 9.03
N GLU A 504 2.63 16.67 9.44
CA GLU A 504 3.06 17.12 10.78
C GLU A 504 3.04 18.65 10.90
N HIS A 505 1.83 19.22 10.95
CA HIS A 505 1.58 20.65 10.81
C HIS A 505 2.24 21.50 11.91
N ASP A 506 2.17 21.06 13.17
CA ASP A 506 2.82 21.74 14.30
C ASP A 506 4.34 21.84 14.07
N MET A 507 5.00 20.72 13.70
CA MET A 507 6.44 20.73 13.44
C MET A 507 6.84 21.62 12.25
N VAL A 508 5.99 21.76 11.22
CA VAL A 508 6.24 22.71 10.12
C VAL A 508 6.22 24.15 10.64
N VAL A 509 5.26 24.52 11.47
CA VAL A 509 5.13 25.88 12.01
C VAL A 509 6.28 26.20 12.98
N ASP A 510 6.65 25.27 13.86
CA ASP A 510 7.81 25.37 14.74
C ASP A 510 9.10 25.67 13.94
N ILE A 511 9.39 24.88 12.90
CA ILE A 511 10.60 25.06 12.06
C ILE A 511 10.55 26.39 11.30
N LEU A 512 9.40 26.78 10.75
CA LEU A 512 9.26 28.03 9.99
C LEU A 512 9.44 29.29 10.86
N ILE A 513 9.03 29.24 12.14
CA ILE A 513 9.05 30.41 13.05
C ILE A 513 10.33 30.47 13.89
N GLU A 514 10.80 29.33 14.42
CA GLU A 514 11.96 29.28 15.32
C GLU A 514 13.29 29.24 14.56
N ASP A 515 13.41 28.33 13.59
CA ASP A 515 14.67 28.07 12.88
C ASP A 515 14.82 28.98 11.65
N LEU A 516 13.81 29.01 10.76
CA LEU A 516 13.86 29.73 9.48
C LEU A 516 13.44 31.21 9.59
N LYS A 517 12.64 31.58 10.61
CA LYS A 517 12.10 32.93 10.83
C LYS A 517 11.32 33.51 9.64
N SER A 518 10.73 32.64 8.83
CA SER A 518 9.94 33.00 7.65
C SER A 518 8.49 33.26 8.02
N TYR A 519 8.23 34.29 8.85
CA TYR A 519 6.91 34.56 9.43
C TYR A 519 5.77 34.68 8.39
N HIS A 520 6.03 35.28 7.23
CA HIS A 520 5.08 35.33 6.12
C HIS A 520 4.77 33.94 5.53
N GLU A 521 5.74 33.03 5.46
CA GLU A 521 5.51 31.67 4.97
C GLU A 521 4.81 30.80 6.03
N ALA A 522 5.10 31.01 7.32
CA ALA A 522 4.36 30.42 8.43
C ALA A 522 2.89 30.85 8.41
N LEU A 523 2.59 32.15 8.32
CA LEU A 523 1.22 32.67 8.22
C LEU A 523 0.50 32.14 6.98
N ASN A 524 1.16 32.11 5.82
CA ASN A 524 0.56 31.51 4.63
C ASN A 524 0.33 30.01 4.81
N PHE A 525 1.23 29.26 5.45
CA PHE A 525 1.05 27.83 5.70
C PHE A 525 -0.12 27.57 6.66
N ILE A 526 -0.21 28.30 7.78
CA ILE A 526 -1.34 28.23 8.71
C ILE A 526 -2.66 28.51 7.96
N TRP A 527 -2.69 29.50 7.05
CA TRP A 527 -3.85 29.81 6.20
C TRP A 527 -4.16 28.77 5.10
N HIS A 528 -3.41 27.67 5.02
CA HIS A 528 -3.75 26.50 4.19
C HIS A 528 -4.17 25.28 5.04
N LEU A 529 -4.13 25.36 6.38
CA LEU A 529 -4.50 24.28 7.29
C LEU A 529 -6.01 24.22 7.54
N ASP A 530 -6.51 23.04 7.91
CA ASP A 530 -7.90 22.88 8.37
C ASP A 530 -8.10 23.52 9.76
N PRO A 531 -9.29 24.09 10.07
CA PRO A 531 -9.49 24.95 11.24
C PRO A 531 -9.03 24.36 12.57
N GLU A 532 -9.33 23.08 12.81
CA GLU A 532 -8.98 22.36 14.04
C GLU A 532 -7.46 22.26 14.27
N THR A 533 -6.68 22.19 13.18
CA THR A 533 -5.20 22.15 13.22
C THR A 533 -4.56 23.53 13.17
N ALA A 534 -5.26 24.53 12.60
CA ALA A 534 -4.79 25.90 12.57
C ALA A 534 -4.78 26.53 13.99
N TYR A 535 -5.78 26.25 14.82
CA TYR A 535 -5.95 26.91 16.12
C TYR A 535 -4.80 26.72 17.14
N PRO A 536 -4.27 25.51 17.39
CA PRO A 536 -3.13 25.33 18.31
C PRO A 536 -1.88 26.07 17.85
N CYS A 537 -1.53 25.95 16.56
CA CYS A 537 -0.45 26.69 15.91
C CYS A 537 -0.63 28.21 16.04
N LEU A 538 -1.82 28.71 15.71
CA LEU A 538 -2.17 30.14 15.77
C LEU A 538 -2.05 30.69 17.19
N MET A 539 -2.52 29.96 18.21
CA MET A 539 -2.42 30.36 19.62
C MET A 539 -0.98 30.33 20.13
N LYS A 540 -0.22 29.27 19.84
CA LYS A 540 1.17 29.07 20.31
C LYS A 540 2.10 30.21 19.87
N TYR A 541 1.96 30.66 18.62
CA TYR A 541 2.82 31.69 18.04
C TYR A 541 2.15 33.05 17.85
N ALA A 542 0.93 33.24 18.36
CA ALA A 542 0.10 34.44 18.17
C ALA A 542 0.86 35.76 18.29
N ARG A 543 1.60 35.93 19.40
CA ARG A 543 2.36 37.16 19.70
C ARG A 543 3.48 37.41 18.68
N VAL A 544 4.24 36.38 18.32
CA VAL A 544 5.35 36.47 17.36
C VAL A 544 4.84 36.82 15.96
N LEU A 545 3.67 36.29 15.58
CA LEU A 545 3.03 36.59 14.30
C LEU A 545 2.41 38.00 14.26
N ILE A 546 1.84 38.48 15.37
CA ILE A 546 1.32 39.85 15.47
C ILE A 546 2.46 40.88 15.55
N GLU A 547 3.53 40.61 16.29
CA GLU A 547 4.70 41.50 16.41
C GLU A 547 5.40 41.73 15.05
N HIS A 548 5.55 40.67 14.24
CA HIS A 548 6.25 40.75 12.95
C HIS A 548 5.33 40.99 11.74
N CYS A 549 4.04 40.66 11.81
CA CYS A 549 3.10 40.73 10.69
C CYS A 549 1.69 41.20 11.11
N PRO A 550 1.55 42.34 11.82
CA PRO A 550 0.33 42.68 12.58
C PRO A 550 -0.95 42.70 11.75
N LYS A 551 -0.90 43.22 10.51
CA LYS A 551 -2.08 43.35 9.63
C LYS A 551 -2.55 42.00 9.08
N ASP A 552 -1.62 41.21 8.55
CA ASP A 552 -1.92 39.91 7.94
C ASP A 552 -2.32 38.89 9.02
N ALA A 553 -1.69 38.96 10.20
CA ALA A 553 -2.09 38.19 11.37
C ALA A 553 -3.48 38.62 11.86
N ALA A 554 -3.74 39.92 12.09
CA ALA A 554 -5.04 40.39 12.54
C ALA A 554 -6.18 40.00 11.58
N GLN A 555 -5.95 40.03 10.26
CA GLN A 555 -6.92 39.52 9.29
C GLN A 555 -7.16 38.02 9.44
N LEU A 556 -6.10 37.21 9.59
CA LEU A 556 -6.22 35.77 9.83
C LEU A 556 -6.99 35.46 11.13
N PHE A 557 -6.78 36.24 12.19
CA PHE A 557 -7.54 36.16 13.44
C PHE A 557 -9.02 36.56 13.24
N ILE A 558 -9.31 37.64 12.51
CA ILE A 558 -10.69 38.06 12.21
C ILE A 558 -11.42 36.98 11.40
N ASP A 559 -10.82 36.48 10.33
CA ASP A 559 -11.38 35.40 9.49
C ASP A 559 -11.65 34.15 10.34
N TYR A 560 -10.72 33.77 11.23
CA TYR A 560 -10.87 32.60 12.10
C TYR A 560 -11.97 32.73 13.14
N TYR A 561 -12.10 33.87 13.81
CA TYR A 561 -13.09 34.05 14.88
C TYR A 561 -14.50 34.40 14.37
N THR A 562 -14.64 34.96 13.17
CA THR A 562 -15.96 35.30 12.55
C THR A 562 -16.52 34.18 11.66
N GLY A 563 -16.06 32.93 11.82
CA GLY A 563 -16.52 31.78 11.01
C GLY A 563 -16.17 31.84 9.51
N ASN A 564 -15.49 32.89 9.05
CA ASN A 564 -15.23 33.18 7.64
C ASN A 564 -13.95 32.52 7.11
N TYR A 565 -13.19 31.82 7.95
CA TYR A 565 -11.93 31.20 7.57
C TYR A 565 -12.12 30.17 6.46
N ARG A 566 -11.57 30.50 5.29
CA ARG A 566 -11.46 29.61 4.13
C ARG A 566 -9.97 29.27 3.95
N PRO A 567 -9.54 28.00 4.10
CA PRO A 567 -8.17 27.62 3.80
C PRO A 567 -7.87 27.90 2.32
N LYS A 568 -6.76 28.57 2.04
CA LYS A 568 -6.38 28.96 0.68
C LYS A 568 -5.91 27.74 -0.10
N ILE A 569 -6.82 27.12 -0.86
CA ILE A 569 -6.49 25.95 -1.69
C ILE A 569 -5.56 26.38 -2.85
N ARG A 570 -4.24 26.30 -2.62
CA ARG A 570 -3.24 26.29 -3.70
C ARG A 570 -3.48 25.05 -4.56
N ARG A 571 -4.07 25.23 -5.75
CA ARG A 571 -3.93 24.25 -6.83
C ARG A 571 -2.44 24.02 -7.06
N THR A 572 -2.02 22.76 -6.95
CA THR A 572 -0.70 22.32 -7.43
C THR A 572 -0.65 22.53 -8.93
N VAL A 573 0.08 23.55 -9.37
CA VAL A 573 0.44 23.70 -10.78
C VAL A 573 1.38 22.55 -11.12
N THR A 574 0.92 21.60 -11.93
CA THR A 574 1.78 20.64 -12.60
C THR A 574 2.71 21.40 -13.53
N ILE A 575 3.96 21.61 -13.11
CA ILE A 575 5.00 22.19 -13.95
C ILE A 575 5.44 21.11 -14.95
N ASP A 576 4.72 21.03 -16.07
CA ASP A 576 5.18 20.23 -17.21
C ASP A 576 6.53 20.75 -17.70
N SER A 577 7.43 19.82 -18.01
CA SER A 577 8.87 20.09 -18.13
C SER A 577 9.23 20.92 -19.37
N ALA A 578 9.84 22.09 -19.15
CA ALA A 578 10.35 22.93 -20.22
C ALA A 578 11.70 22.41 -20.77
N THR A 579 11.66 21.78 -21.95
CA THR A 579 12.83 21.60 -22.84
C THR A 579 12.42 21.98 -24.28
N PRO A 580 13.37 22.39 -25.16
CA PRO A 580 13.32 23.76 -25.65
C PRO A 580 12.65 23.93 -27.02
N SER A 581 11.90 25.02 -27.19
CA SER A 581 11.37 25.46 -28.48
C SER A 581 12.42 26.23 -29.30
N THR A 582 12.66 25.76 -30.52
CA THR A 582 13.34 26.54 -31.57
C THR A 582 12.37 27.52 -32.24
N ILE A 583 12.94 28.53 -32.92
CA ILE A 583 12.24 29.71 -33.42
C ILE A 583 11.40 29.39 -34.68
N GLY A 584 10.14 29.83 -34.72
CA GLY A 584 9.30 29.86 -35.93
C GLY A 584 7.87 30.32 -35.62
N GLY A 585 7.41 31.41 -36.24
CA GLY A 585 6.16 32.08 -35.85
C GLY A 585 5.04 32.05 -36.89
N GLY A 586 3.83 31.69 -36.43
CA GLY A 586 2.52 32.18 -36.92
C GLY A 586 2.00 31.71 -38.28
N PHE A 587 0.73 31.27 -38.32
CA PHE A 587 -0.36 31.95 -39.03
C PHE A 587 -1.73 31.26 -38.83
N ALA A 588 -2.81 32.04 -39.07
CA ALA A 588 -4.16 31.63 -39.48
C ALA A 588 -5.05 30.74 -38.58
N ALA A 589 -6.21 31.31 -38.25
CA ALA A 589 -7.35 30.73 -37.55
C ALA A 589 -8.04 29.52 -38.22
N GLY A 590 -8.35 28.51 -37.41
CA GLY A 590 -9.73 28.19 -37.00
C GLY A 590 -10.79 27.76 -38.03
N ALA A 591 -11.25 26.50 -37.91
CA ALA A 591 -12.61 26.09 -38.29
C ALA A 591 -13.14 24.90 -37.44
N ALA A 592 -14.43 24.96 -37.16
CA ALA A 592 -15.36 23.97 -36.59
C ALA A 592 -15.44 22.63 -37.36
N SER A 593 -16.16 21.56 -36.95
CA SER A 593 -16.70 21.08 -35.65
C SER A 593 -17.47 19.76 -35.88
N ALA A 594 -17.35 18.76 -34.99
CA ALA A 594 -18.29 17.63 -34.78
C ALA A 594 -17.90 16.90 -33.47
N VAL A 595 -18.68 16.96 -32.39
CA VAL A 595 -19.84 16.09 -32.09
C VAL A 595 -19.41 14.61 -32.04
N GLN A 596 -18.95 14.09 -30.89
CA GLN A 596 -19.70 13.66 -29.69
C GLN A 596 -20.24 12.21 -29.77
N ASN A 597 -20.45 11.62 -28.58
CA ASN A 597 -20.75 10.21 -28.30
C ASN A 597 -19.50 9.30 -28.44
N LEU A 598 -19.23 8.34 -27.54
CA LEU A 598 -20.08 7.75 -26.50
C LEU A 598 -19.51 7.97 -25.09
N SER A 599 -20.39 8.21 -24.11
CA SER A 599 -20.08 8.22 -22.68
C SER A 599 -20.73 7.04 -21.96
N ASN A 600 -20.13 6.64 -20.84
CA ASN A 600 -20.70 5.81 -19.77
C ASN A 600 -21.04 4.33 -20.06
N LEU A 601 -20.07 3.45 -19.83
CA LEU A 601 -20.31 2.15 -19.16
C LEU A 601 -19.24 1.90 -18.09
N LEU A 602 -19.61 2.19 -16.84
CA LEU A 602 -18.96 1.79 -15.58
C LEU A 602 -19.72 0.56 -15.00
N PRO A 603 -19.35 0.03 -13.82
CA PRO A 603 -18.07 -0.51 -13.36
C PRO A 603 -18.29 -1.99 -12.91
N LEU A 604 -17.50 -2.55 -11.98
CA LEU A 604 -18.02 -3.34 -10.83
C LEU A 604 -16.94 -3.54 -9.73
N PRO A 605 -17.31 -3.68 -8.44
CA PRO A 605 -16.37 -3.87 -7.32
C PRO A 605 -16.59 -5.17 -6.50
N TYR A 606 -15.73 -5.40 -5.52
CA TYR A 606 -15.98 -6.14 -4.26
C TYR A 606 -15.78 -5.13 -3.11
N MET A 607 -16.47 -5.13 -1.97
CA MET A 607 -17.64 -5.89 -1.45
C MET A 607 -18.46 -4.86 -0.58
N ASN A 608 -19.40 -5.11 0.35
CA ASN A 608 -19.82 -6.28 1.14
C ASN A 608 -21.27 -6.09 1.65
N SER A 609 -21.80 -7.07 2.41
CA SER A 609 -23.04 -7.04 3.22
C SER A 609 -24.38 -7.13 2.47
N SER A 610 -25.46 -7.47 3.21
CA SER A 610 -26.58 -8.25 2.68
C SER A 610 -27.97 -7.81 3.19
N ALA A 611 -28.98 -8.15 2.36
CA ALA A 611 -30.37 -8.50 2.71
C ALA A 611 -31.49 -7.42 2.73
N VAL A 612 -32.28 -7.45 1.63
CA VAL A 612 -33.75 -7.60 1.59
C VAL A 612 -34.69 -6.36 1.64
N ALA A 613 -35.67 -6.42 0.70
CA ALA A 613 -36.98 -5.74 0.62
C ALA A 613 -37.09 -4.27 0.11
N SER A 614 -37.81 -4.15 -1.02
CA SER A 614 -38.51 -2.97 -1.57
C SER A 614 -40.05 -3.24 -1.48
N PRO A 615 -41.02 -2.42 -1.99
CA PRO A 615 -40.96 -1.21 -2.85
C PRO A 615 -41.97 -0.11 -2.37
N PRO A 616 -42.65 0.72 -3.21
CA PRO A 616 -42.33 1.38 -4.49
C PRO A 616 -42.42 2.94 -4.42
N THR A 617 -42.20 3.64 -5.54
CA THR A 617 -42.35 5.12 -5.68
C THR A 617 -43.44 5.53 -6.68
N ASN A 618 -43.97 6.76 -6.51
CA ASN A 618 -44.69 7.62 -7.47
C ASN A 618 -44.69 9.04 -6.86
N GLY A 619 -44.48 10.16 -7.56
CA GLY A 619 -44.04 10.39 -8.95
C GLY A 619 -44.63 11.69 -9.51
N ASN A 620 -43.80 12.65 -9.97
CA ASN A 620 -44.12 13.62 -11.03
C ASN A 620 -42.96 14.59 -11.38
N LEU A 621 -42.95 14.99 -12.66
CA LEU A 621 -42.16 16.05 -13.33
C LEU A 621 -42.99 17.38 -13.37
N PRO A 622 -42.58 18.54 -13.98
CA PRO A 622 -41.59 18.72 -15.07
C PRO A 622 -40.77 20.05 -15.13
N SER A 623 -39.95 20.17 -16.19
CA SER A 623 -39.60 21.41 -16.97
C SER A 623 -38.74 22.53 -16.32
N THR A 624 -37.83 23.25 -17.02
CA THR A 624 -37.29 23.17 -18.42
C THR A 624 -35.95 23.94 -18.57
N VAL A 625 -35.17 23.57 -19.60
CA VAL A 625 -34.24 24.35 -20.47
C VAL A 625 -34.19 25.88 -20.27
N GLY A 626 -33.07 26.61 -20.38
CA GLY A 626 -31.65 26.24 -20.67
C GLY A 626 -30.84 27.42 -21.29
N ASP A 627 -29.50 27.34 -21.20
CA ASP A 627 -28.45 28.18 -21.84
C ASP A 627 -28.51 29.73 -21.76
N ALA A 628 -27.54 30.35 -21.06
CA ALA A 628 -26.45 31.15 -21.67
C ALA A 628 -25.53 31.87 -20.64
N SER A 629 -24.21 31.68 -20.78
CA SER A 629 -23.08 32.58 -20.42
C SER A 629 -23.08 33.43 -19.12
N LEU A 630 -22.11 33.15 -18.24
CA LEU A 630 -21.36 34.06 -17.33
C LEU A 630 -19.97 33.39 -17.14
N ALA A 631 -18.83 34.07 -17.25
CA ALA A 631 -18.17 35.02 -16.32
C ALA A 631 -17.51 34.35 -15.09
N LEU A 632 -16.50 35.03 -14.54
CA LEU A 632 -15.59 34.55 -13.49
C LEU A 632 -16.32 34.21 -12.17
N ASP A 633 -16.43 32.92 -11.82
CA ASP A 633 -16.85 32.48 -10.49
C ASP A 633 -15.71 31.78 -9.75
N THR A 634 -15.08 32.50 -8.80
CA THR A 634 -14.18 31.96 -7.78
C THR A 634 -14.93 31.64 -6.49
N ASP A 635 -16.06 30.93 -6.58
CA ASP A 635 -16.76 30.41 -5.41
C ASP A 635 -17.56 29.14 -5.76
N ASN A 636 -17.14 27.97 -5.26
CA ASN A 636 -17.93 26.72 -5.15
C ASN A 636 -17.14 25.56 -4.50
N THR A 637 -16.61 25.82 -3.30
CA THR A 637 -16.32 24.77 -2.32
C THR A 637 -17.10 25.11 -1.06
N LEU A 638 -17.92 24.18 -0.55
CA LEU A 638 -18.70 24.40 0.67
C LEU A 638 -17.77 24.80 1.83
N PRO A 639 -18.10 25.84 2.63
CA PRO A 639 -17.25 26.25 3.73
C PRO A 639 -17.13 25.13 4.78
N PRO A 640 -15.93 24.89 5.34
CA PRO A 640 -15.77 23.91 6.41
C PRO A 640 -16.56 24.38 7.63
N LYS A 641 -17.45 23.53 8.15
CA LYS A 641 -18.21 23.82 9.37
C LYS A 641 -17.37 23.54 10.60
N TYR A 642 -16.65 24.54 11.08
CA TYR A 642 -15.99 24.52 12.39
C TYR A 642 -16.77 25.40 13.38
N THR A 643 -16.59 25.14 14.68
CA THR A 643 -17.12 26.02 15.74
C THR A 643 -16.06 27.06 16.11
N PRO A 644 -16.29 28.37 15.90
CA PRO A 644 -15.32 29.38 16.34
C PRO A 644 -15.18 29.37 17.87
N PRO A 645 -13.94 29.48 18.40
CA PRO A 645 -13.69 29.54 19.84
C PRO A 645 -14.07 30.92 20.43
N PRO A 646 -14.32 31.02 21.75
CA PRO A 646 -14.73 32.27 22.38
C PRO A 646 -13.64 33.36 22.23
N PRO A 647 -13.95 34.56 21.68
CA PRO A 647 -12.97 35.62 21.36
C PRO A 647 -12.03 36.02 22.50
N ARG A 648 -12.47 35.87 23.75
CA ARG A 648 -11.68 36.08 24.97
C ARG A 648 -10.35 35.31 24.99
N THR A 649 -10.25 34.19 24.27
CA THR A 649 -9.00 33.44 24.09
C THR A 649 -7.91 34.25 23.39
N ALA A 650 -8.28 35.02 22.35
CA ALA A 650 -7.35 35.84 21.57
C ALA A 650 -6.87 37.11 22.30
N PHE A 651 -7.58 37.58 23.34
CA PHE A 651 -7.25 38.86 24.02
C PHE A 651 -5.80 38.87 24.55
N SER A 652 -5.29 37.73 25.01
CA SER A 652 -3.91 37.60 25.51
C SER A 652 -2.81 37.72 24.45
N SER A 653 -3.19 37.75 23.17
CA SER A 653 -2.30 37.87 22.01
C SER A 653 -2.09 39.31 21.55
N PHE A 654 -3.05 40.21 21.82
CA PHE A 654 -3.07 41.60 21.31
C PHE A 654 -2.67 42.66 22.34
N ILE A 655 -2.12 42.26 23.50
CA ILE A 655 -1.86 43.15 24.66
C ILE A 655 -1.08 44.42 24.28
N ASP A 656 -0.09 44.28 23.40
CA ASP A 656 0.79 45.38 22.97
C ASP A 656 0.32 46.09 21.67
N HIS A 657 -0.85 45.69 21.13
CA HIS A 657 -1.36 46.07 19.80
C HIS A 657 -2.84 46.54 19.84
N PRO A 658 -3.13 47.72 20.44
CA PRO A 658 -4.50 48.16 20.69
C PRO A 658 -5.30 48.55 19.43
N ASP A 659 -4.65 48.97 18.34
CA ASP A 659 -5.33 49.34 17.09
C ASP A 659 -5.81 48.11 16.32
N GLU A 660 -4.95 47.09 16.21
CA GLU A 660 -5.32 45.77 15.71
C GLU A 660 -6.38 45.12 16.61
N PHE A 661 -6.27 45.26 17.94
CA PHE A 661 -7.25 44.72 18.88
C PHE A 661 -8.63 45.35 18.72
N ILE A 662 -8.73 46.68 18.62
CA ILE A 662 -10.00 47.36 18.36
C ILE A 662 -10.59 46.90 17.02
N THR A 663 -9.78 46.71 15.98
CA THR A 663 -10.25 46.22 14.68
C THR A 663 -10.77 44.78 14.76
N PHE A 664 -10.13 43.91 15.56
CA PHE A 664 -10.59 42.56 15.86
C PHE A 664 -11.92 42.56 16.65
N LEU A 665 -12.03 43.39 17.69
CA LEU A 665 -13.25 43.52 18.50
C LEU A 665 -14.43 44.10 17.70
N GLU A 666 -14.21 45.15 16.90
CA GLU A 666 -15.21 45.71 15.98
C GLU A 666 -15.69 44.65 14.98
N ALA A 667 -14.79 43.83 14.42
CA ALA A 667 -15.15 42.76 13.48
C ALA A 667 -15.93 41.60 14.14
N CYS A 668 -15.52 41.14 15.33
CA CYS A 668 -16.23 40.09 16.08
C CYS A 668 -17.66 40.51 16.48
N LEU A 669 -17.93 41.81 16.67
CA LEU A 669 -19.26 42.33 16.95
C LEU A 669 -20.18 42.48 15.72
N HIS A 670 -19.67 42.24 14.51
CA HIS A 670 -20.47 42.21 13.28
C HIS A 670 -21.07 40.83 12.97
N ASP A 671 -20.67 39.77 13.67
CA ASP A 671 -21.20 38.41 13.50
C ASP A 671 -22.40 38.17 14.45
N GLU A 672 -23.54 37.76 13.89
CA GLU A 672 -24.77 37.52 14.66
C GLU A 672 -24.73 36.20 15.46
N SER A 673 -23.77 35.30 15.19
CA SER A 673 -23.75 33.93 15.72
C SER A 673 -23.14 33.75 17.14
N MET A 674 -22.69 34.83 17.78
CA MET A 674 -22.00 34.83 19.09
C MET A 674 -22.92 34.56 20.29
N SER A 675 -22.36 34.00 21.38
CA SER A 675 -23.07 33.83 22.66
C SER A 675 -23.27 35.17 23.39
N GLU A 676 -24.29 35.27 24.25
CA GLU A 676 -24.52 36.50 25.03
C GLU A 676 -23.38 36.82 26.02
N THR A 677 -22.66 35.81 26.53
CA THR A 677 -21.48 36.01 27.38
C THR A 677 -20.23 36.40 26.59
N ASP A 678 -20.05 35.93 25.36
CA ASP A 678 -18.98 36.46 24.50
C ASP A 678 -19.28 37.91 24.13
N LYS A 679 -20.56 38.25 23.88
CA LYS A 679 -21.01 39.64 23.70
C LYS A 679 -20.76 40.48 24.95
N THR A 680 -21.04 40.01 26.18
CA THR A 680 -20.75 40.78 27.41
C THR A 680 -19.27 41.16 27.49
N ASP A 681 -18.39 40.20 27.21
CA ASP A 681 -16.95 40.37 27.31
C ASP A 681 -16.37 41.22 26.16
N LEU A 682 -16.89 41.06 24.93
CA LEU A 682 -16.55 41.93 23.79
C LEU A 682 -17.00 43.38 24.02
N TYR A 683 -18.25 43.63 24.46
CA TYR A 683 -18.74 44.98 24.68
C TYR A 683 -18.08 45.68 25.88
N THR A 684 -17.80 44.94 26.97
CA THR A 684 -17.06 45.53 28.12
C THR A 684 -15.62 45.88 27.75
N THR A 685 -14.88 44.98 27.08
CA THR A 685 -13.49 45.26 26.67
C THR A 685 -13.40 46.31 25.58
N LEU A 686 -14.31 46.33 24.60
CA LEU A 686 -14.34 47.41 23.59
C LEU A 686 -14.65 48.78 24.21
N PHE A 687 -15.55 48.83 25.20
CA PHE A 687 -15.83 50.05 25.95
C PHE A 687 -14.61 50.50 26.76
N GLU A 688 -13.90 49.58 27.42
CA GLU A 688 -12.63 49.86 28.11
C GLU A 688 -11.57 50.38 27.13
N MET A 689 -11.39 49.75 25.95
CA MET A 689 -10.42 50.18 24.94
C MET A 689 -10.76 51.54 24.32
N TYR A 690 -12.04 51.85 24.08
CA TYR A 690 -12.45 53.19 23.65
C TYR A 690 -12.15 54.25 24.73
N LEU A 691 -12.43 53.97 26.01
CA LEU A 691 -12.09 54.88 27.11
C LEU A 691 -10.57 55.04 27.31
N HIS A 692 -9.79 53.97 27.16
CA HIS A 692 -8.33 54.02 27.20
C HIS A 692 -7.79 54.90 26.06
N LYS A 693 -8.24 54.67 24.84
CA LYS A 693 -7.83 55.42 23.65
C LYS A 693 -8.28 56.88 23.69
N ALA A 694 -9.46 57.18 24.23
CA ALA A 694 -9.92 58.54 24.52
C ALA A 694 -9.02 59.28 25.53
N LYS A 695 -8.42 58.54 26.48
CA LYS A 695 -7.52 59.08 27.51
C LYS A 695 -6.07 59.25 27.01
N GLU A 696 -5.60 58.41 26.11
CA GLU A 696 -4.28 58.53 25.47
C GLU A 696 -4.24 59.57 24.34
N THR A 697 -5.37 59.79 23.66
CA THR A 697 -5.47 60.68 22.51
C THR A 697 -5.42 62.15 22.93
N LYS A 698 -4.34 62.85 22.54
CA LYS A 698 -4.06 64.26 22.92
C LYS A 698 -4.86 65.32 22.14
N SER A 699 -5.89 64.93 21.40
CA SER A 699 -6.71 65.83 20.57
C SER A 699 -8.16 65.75 21.01
N GLU A 700 -8.73 66.89 21.42
CA GLU A 700 -10.10 66.96 21.96
C GLU A 700 -11.14 66.42 20.99
N ALA A 701 -11.08 66.80 19.70
CA ALA A 701 -12.03 66.30 18.69
C ALA A 701 -11.97 64.77 18.52
N ALA A 702 -10.76 64.18 18.47
CA ALA A 702 -10.62 62.74 18.37
C ALA A 702 -11.00 62.02 19.70
N ARG A 703 -10.86 62.69 20.85
CA ARG A 703 -11.38 62.20 22.13
C ARG A 703 -12.92 62.21 22.13
N GLU A 704 -13.55 63.28 21.65
CA GLU A 704 -15.00 63.35 21.46
C GLU A 704 -15.50 62.26 20.50
N ASP A 705 -14.77 61.93 19.42
CA ASP A 705 -15.10 60.81 18.53
C ASP A 705 -15.08 59.44 19.25
N TRP A 706 -14.09 59.17 20.12
CA TRP A 706 -14.03 57.92 20.90
C TRP A 706 -15.08 57.88 22.03
N GLU A 707 -15.34 59.01 22.70
CA GLU A 707 -16.41 59.11 23.70
C GLU A 707 -17.80 58.99 23.04
N ALA A 708 -18.00 59.51 21.82
CA ALA A 708 -19.21 59.31 21.02
C ALA A 708 -19.37 57.85 20.59
N LYS A 709 -18.30 57.18 20.11
CA LYS A 709 -18.31 55.73 19.87
C LYS A 709 -18.74 54.95 21.11
N ALA A 710 -18.10 55.21 22.26
CA ALA A 710 -18.46 54.61 23.55
C ALA A 710 -19.93 54.89 23.94
N LYS A 711 -20.44 56.10 23.71
CA LYS A 711 -21.86 56.45 23.93
C LYS A 711 -22.81 55.65 23.03
N THR A 712 -22.48 55.47 21.75
CA THR A 712 -23.31 54.65 20.84
C THR A 712 -23.39 53.17 21.22
N LEU A 713 -22.36 52.61 21.89
CA LEU A 713 -22.42 51.26 22.44
C LEU A 713 -23.47 51.14 23.56
N ILE A 714 -23.57 52.14 24.45
CA ILE A 714 -24.53 52.13 25.57
C ILE A 714 -25.95 52.48 25.08
N GLU A 715 -26.10 53.43 24.15
CA GLU A 715 -27.42 53.85 23.63
C GLU A 715 -28.13 52.76 22.80
N ARG A 716 -27.37 51.82 22.21
CA ARG A 716 -27.89 50.69 21.45
C ARG A 716 -28.52 49.63 22.37
N ARG A 717 -29.78 49.86 22.76
CA ARG A 717 -30.62 48.90 23.50
C ARG A 717 -30.45 47.47 22.97
N GLY A 718 -29.88 46.59 23.79
CA GLY A 718 -29.58 45.21 23.41
C GLY A 718 -28.10 44.84 23.48
N ALA A 719 -27.18 45.78 23.72
CA ALA A 719 -25.82 45.43 24.14
C ALA A 719 -25.87 44.82 25.57
N PRO A 720 -25.45 43.56 25.79
CA PRO A 720 -25.51 42.91 27.09
C PRO A 720 -24.33 43.33 27.97
N ILE A 721 -24.20 44.61 28.29
CA ILE A 721 -23.12 45.11 29.15
C ILE A 721 -23.61 45.14 30.60
N GLU A 722 -22.89 44.50 31.53
CA GLU A 722 -23.26 44.56 32.94
C GLU A 722 -23.23 46.00 33.46
N ASN A 723 -24.37 46.51 33.92
CA ASN A 723 -24.51 47.89 34.38
C ASN A 723 -23.51 48.26 35.49
N SER A 724 -23.13 47.30 36.35
CA SER A 724 -22.06 47.41 37.34
C SER A 724 -20.70 47.74 36.72
N ASN A 725 -20.34 47.08 35.62
CA ASN A 725 -19.03 47.19 35.00
C ASN A 725 -18.94 48.48 34.17
N VAL A 726 -20.02 48.88 33.47
CA VAL A 726 -20.09 50.19 32.82
C VAL A 726 -20.02 51.32 33.85
N LEU A 727 -20.69 51.19 34.99
CA LEU A 727 -20.60 52.18 36.09
C LEU A 727 -19.20 52.25 36.69
N LEU A 728 -18.53 51.11 36.91
CA LEU A 728 -17.16 51.06 37.42
C LEU A 728 -16.17 51.69 36.44
N LEU A 729 -16.18 51.26 35.18
CA LEU A 729 -15.31 51.80 34.13
C LEU A 729 -15.54 53.30 33.91
N SER A 730 -16.81 53.74 33.82
CA SER A 730 -17.17 55.16 33.70
C SER A 730 -16.73 55.99 34.91
N HIS A 731 -16.71 55.41 36.12
CA HIS A 731 -16.21 56.11 37.31
C HIS A 731 -14.67 56.20 37.32
N LEU A 732 -13.98 55.14 36.91
CA LEU A 732 -12.52 55.09 36.75
C LEU A 732 -12.00 55.97 35.59
N SER A 733 -12.87 56.31 34.63
CA SER A 733 -12.59 57.20 33.50
C SER A 733 -13.19 58.61 33.63
N GLU A 734 -13.81 58.94 34.77
CA GLU A 734 -14.50 60.22 35.04
C GLU A 734 -15.68 60.57 34.09
N TYR A 735 -16.22 59.60 33.34
CA TYR A 735 -17.27 59.77 32.34
C TYR A 735 -18.68 59.87 32.96
N GLN A 736 -19.09 61.09 33.34
CA GLN A 736 -20.35 61.31 34.07
C GLN A 736 -21.61 60.92 33.29
N ASP A 737 -21.68 61.26 31.99
CA ASP A 737 -22.84 61.00 31.11
C ASP A 737 -23.26 59.52 31.16
N GLY A 738 -22.29 58.61 30.97
CA GLY A 738 -22.50 57.16 31.04
C GLY A 738 -23.10 56.71 32.37
N THR A 739 -22.63 57.28 33.50
CA THR A 739 -23.16 56.90 34.82
C THR A 739 -24.62 57.28 35.04
N THR A 740 -25.15 58.27 34.31
CA THR A 740 -26.58 58.63 34.37
C THR A 740 -27.40 57.70 33.50
N LEU A 741 -26.96 57.49 32.25
CA LEU A 741 -27.66 56.70 31.24
C LEU A 741 -27.75 55.22 31.64
N VAL A 742 -26.68 54.65 32.19
CA VAL A 742 -26.64 53.27 32.71
C VAL A 742 -27.56 53.09 33.91
N LYS A 743 -27.68 54.08 34.81
CA LYS A 743 -28.65 53.99 35.92
C LYS A 743 -30.09 54.03 35.43
N GLU A 744 -30.39 54.82 34.39
CA GLU A 744 -31.72 54.80 33.76
C GLU A 744 -32.03 53.44 33.09
N GLN A 745 -31.02 52.79 32.50
CA GLN A 745 -31.15 51.46 31.89
C GLN A 745 -31.26 50.32 32.94
N ALA A 746 -30.56 50.44 34.06
CA ALA A 746 -30.50 49.41 35.10
C ALA A 746 -31.79 49.26 35.93
N GLY A 747 -32.79 50.12 35.74
CA GLY A 747 -34.00 50.14 36.57
C GLY A 747 -33.74 50.55 38.03
N LEU A 748 -32.57 51.09 38.34
CA LEU A 748 -32.17 51.56 39.67
C LEU A 748 -32.76 52.96 39.95
N LEU A 749 -34.07 53.09 39.75
CA LEU A 749 -34.81 54.36 39.78
C LEU A 749 -34.80 54.98 41.19
N SER A 750 -34.87 54.13 42.21
CA SER A 750 -34.62 54.45 43.61
C SER A 750 -33.21 54.98 43.88
N ASP A 751 -32.14 54.44 43.28
CA ASP A 751 -30.79 55.01 43.45
C ASP A 751 -30.55 56.28 42.61
N ILE A 752 -31.24 56.46 41.46
CA ILE A 752 -31.31 57.76 40.78
C ILE A 752 -31.91 58.80 41.72
N PHE A 753 -33.10 58.51 42.28
CA PHE A 753 -33.78 59.40 43.23
C PHE A 753 -32.92 59.63 44.49
N ARG A 754 -32.23 58.59 44.98
CA ARG A 754 -31.27 58.69 46.09
C ARG A 754 -30.06 59.58 45.78
N SER A 755 -29.58 59.58 44.53
CA SER A 755 -28.48 60.44 44.09
C SER A 755 -28.89 61.91 43.96
N TYR A 756 -30.10 62.20 43.46
CA TYR A 756 -30.63 63.58 43.46
C TYR A 756 -30.94 64.08 44.88
N THR A 757 -31.51 63.23 45.74
CA THR A 757 -31.82 63.61 47.13
C THR A 757 -30.57 63.74 48.01
N SER A 758 -29.49 62.96 47.77
CA SER A 758 -28.20 63.16 48.46
C SER A 758 -27.45 64.39 47.95
N ALA A 759 -27.54 64.71 46.65
CA ALA A 759 -27.09 65.98 46.07
C ALA A 759 -27.98 67.19 46.44
N LYS A 760 -29.13 66.94 47.08
CA LYS A 760 -30.17 67.93 47.45
C LYS A 760 -30.81 68.68 46.28
N ASP A 761 -30.85 68.08 45.09
CA ASP A 761 -31.61 68.61 43.95
C ASP A 761 -33.08 68.20 44.04
N THR A 762 -33.89 69.08 44.63
CA THR A 762 -35.36 68.93 44.75
C THR A 762 -36.05 68.84 43.39
N ARG A 763 -35.51 69.51 42.36
CA ARG A 763 -36.11 69.57 41.02
C ARG A 763 -35.79 68.33 40.20
N GLY A 764 -34.54 67.86 40.26
CA GLY A 764 -34.13 66.57 39.72
C GLY A 764 -34.90 65.41 40.36
N ALA A 765 -35.01 65.41 41.69
CA ALA A 765 -35.77 64.40 42.44
C ALA A 765 -37.25 64.36 42.03
N MET A 766 -37.95 65.49 41.96
CA MET A 766 -39.37 65.51 41.56
C MET A 766 -39.57 65.19 40.06
N LYS A 767 -38.63 65.57 39.18
CA LYS A 767 -38.64 65.14 37.78
C LYS A 767 -38.46 63.63 37.63
N ALA A 768 -37.57 63.03 38.43
CA ALA A 768 -37.39 61.59 38.52
C ALA A 768 -38.68 60.91 39.04
N LEU A 769 -39.27 61.39 40.14
CA LEU A 769 -40.50 60.83 40.71
C LEU A 769 -41.67 60.82 39.72
N ARG A 770 -41.85 61.90 38.93
CA ARG A 770 -42.88 61.95 37.87
C ARG A 770 -42.58 61.03 36.67
N LYS A 771 -41.31 60.79 36.35
CA LYS A 771 -40.87 59.88 35.26
C LYS A 771 -40.95 58.40 35.67
N TYR A 772 -40.72 58.10 36.94
CA TYR A 772 -40.43 56.74 37.43
C TYR A 772 -41.40 56.19 38.48
N GLY A 773 -42.17 57.01 39.18
CA GLY A 773 -43.11 56.53 40.20
C GLY A 773 -44.22 55.62 39.67
N ALA A 774 -44.49 55.64 38.36
CA ALA A 774 -45.41 54.69 37.72
C ALA A 774 -44.78 53.31 37.44
N GLN A 775 -43.46 53.17 37.61
CA GLN A 775 -42.70 51.94 37.36
C GLN A 775 -42.22 51.29 38.67
N GLU A 776 -41.86 52.08 39.68
CA GLU A 776 -41.41 51.59 40.99
C GLU A 776 -42.27 52.23 42.11
N PRO A 777 -43.43 51.65 42.49
CA PRO A 777 -44.37 52.29 43.43
C PRO A 777 -43.83 52.46 44.87
N SER A 778 -42.80 51.71 45.24
CA SER A 778 -41.94 51.90 46.43
C SER A 778 -41.38 53.33 46.55
N LEU A 779 -41.23 54.05 45.43
CA LEU A 779 -40.82 55.45 45.40
C LEU A 779 -41.86 56.37 46.05
N TYR A 780 -43.14 55.98 46.15
CA TYR A 780 -44.16 56.81 46.81
C TYR A 780 -43.95 56.88 48.33
N PRO A 781 -43.78 55.76 49.08
CA PRO A 781 -43.30 55.80 50.46
C PRO A 781 -41.96 56.53 50.65
N ALA A 782 -40.99 56.33 49.76
CA ALA A 782 -39.67 56.99 49.85
C ALA A 782 -39.75 58.51 49.62
N ALA A 783 -40.55 58.95 48.65
CA ALA A 783 -40.84 60.35 48.40
C ALA A 783 -41.65 60.98 49.55
N LEU A 784 -42.64 60.27 50.12
CA LEU A 784 -43.39 60.73 51.28
C LEU A 784 -42.46 60.96 52.49
N ALA A 785 -41.46 60.10 52.69
CA ALA A 785 -40.43 60.29 53.70
C ALA A 785 -39.52 61.50 53.38
N PHE A 786 -39.04 61.64 52.15
CA PHE A 786 -38.20 62.78 51.72
C PHE A 786 -38.93 64.13 51.84
N LEU A 787 -40.15 64.22 51.32
CA LEU A 787 -41.00 65.41 51.38
C LEU A 787 -41.34 65.83 52.82
N THR A 788 -41.38 64.89 53.77
CA THR A 788 -41.61 65.19 55.20
C THR A 788 -40.34 65.32 56.03
N SER A 789 -39.15 65.17 55.43
CA SER A 789 -37.86 65.25 56.15
C SER A 789 -37.39 66.69 56.41
N ASP A 790 -37.57 67.60 55.44
CA ASP A 790 -37.10 68.99 55.50
C ASP A 790 -38.24 69.95 55.11
N ALA A 791 -38.57 70.93 55.96
CA ALA A 791 -39.68 71.87 55.70
C ALA A 791 -39.51 72.64 54.38
N ARG A 792 -38.27 73.01 54.03
CA ARG A 792 -37.94 73.68 52.76
C ARG A 792 -38.19 72.80 51.54
N VAL A 793 -38.02 71.48 51.66
CA VAL A 793 -38.30 70.52 50.58
C VAL A 793 -39.80 70.41 50.36
N LEU A 794 -40.61 70.44 51.43
CA LEU A 794 -42.07 70.48 51.34
C LEU A 794 -42.57 71.80 50.70
N ASP A 795 -42.00 72.93 51.12
CA ASP A 795 -42.32 74.26 50.56
C ASP A 795 -41.93 74.37 49.07
N GLU A 796 -40.82 73.76 48.64
CA GLU A 796 -40.39 73.74 47.23
C GLU A 796 -41.18 72.76 46.35
N ALA A 797 -41.77 71.70 46.93
CA ALA A 797 -42.49 70.66 46.18
C ALA A 797 -44.02 70.89 46.13
N GLY A 798 -44.61 71.46 47.18
CA GLY A 798 -46.04 71.78 47.26
C GLY A 798 -46.94 70.65 47.79
N LEU A 799 -48.10 71.04 48.32
CA LEU A 799 -49.05 70.14 48.99
C LEU A 799 -49.81 69.18 48.05
N ASP A 800 -50.01 69.57 46.79
CA ASP A 800 -50.81 68.80 45.83
C ASP A 800 -50.14 67.47 45.45
N GLU A 801 -48.80 67.45 45.40
CA GLU A 801 -48.02 66.23 45.14
C GLU A 801 -48.18 65.22 46.29
N LEU A 802 -48.21 65.68 47.55
CA LEU A 802 -48.44 64.82 48.72
C LEU A 802 -49.81 64.16 48.67
N ALA A 803 -50.85 64.88 48.22
CA ALA A 803 -52.19 64.32 48.02
C ALA A 803 -52.22 63.28 46.88
N MET A 804 -51.48 63.51 45.78
CA MET A 804 -51.35 62.55 44.68
C MET A 804 -50.66 61.25 45.13
N ILE A 805 -49.58 61.38 45.90
CA ILE A 805 -48.80 60.26 46.47
C ILE A 805 -49.69 59.40 47.38
N LEU A 806 -50.45 60.01 48.29
CA LEU A 806 -51.35 59.27 49.19
C LEU A 806 -52.48 58.54 48.43
N LYS A 807 -53.00 59.10 47.33
CA LYS A 807 -54.06 58.44 46.54
C LYS A 807 -53.56 57.15 45.90
N LYS A 808 -52.35 57.14 45.32
CA LYS A 808 -51.79 55.94 44.69
C LYS A 808 -51.48 54.83 45.70
N ILE A 809 -51.08 55.19 46.93
CA ILE A 809 -50.86 54.22 48.01
C ILE A 809 -52.16 53.47 48.40
N ASP A 810 -53.35 54.06 48.19
CA ASP A 810 -54.65 53.37 48.33
C ASP A 810 -54.95 52.45 47.12
N GLU A 811 -54.80 52.98 45.90
CA GLU A 811 -55.16 52.27 44.66
C GLU A 811 -54.23 51.09 44.36
N ASP A 812 -52.94 51.21 44.69
CA ASP A 812 -51.91 50.18 44.52
C ASP A 812 -51.70 49.32 45.80
N GLY A 813 -52.44 49.57 46.90
CA GLY A 813 -52.41 48.78 48.14
C GLY A 813 -51.08 48.77 48.92
N LEU A 814 -50.15 49.69 48.61
CA LEU A 814 -48.72 49.60 48.94
C LEU A 814 -48.39 49.66 50.44
N MET A 815 -49.30 50.18 51.26
CA MET A 815 -49.16 50.30 52.69
C MET A 815 -50.49 50.01 53.37
N ALA A 816 -50.48 49.24 54.45
CA ALA A 816 -51.66 49.14 55.30
C ALA A 816 -52.00 50.54 55.86
N PRO A 817 -53.28 50.94 55.98
CA PRO A 817 -53.64 52.30 56.38
C PRO A 817 -53.05 52.76 57.73
N LEU A 818 -52.79 51.81 58.64
CA LEU A 818 -52.08 52.03 59.92
C LEU A 818 -50.60 52.45 59.74
N GLN A 819 -49.91 51.91 58.73
CA GLN A 819 -48.49 52.19 58.47
C GLN A 819 -48.29 53.60 57.88
N VAL A 820 -49.22 54.06 57.04
CA VAL A 820 -49.21 55.43 56.48
C VAL A 820 -49.25 56.47 57.62
N VAL A 821 -50.11 56.26 58.61
CA VAL A 821 -50.20 57.10 59.82
C VAL A 821 -48.90 57.03 60.63
N GLN A 822 -48.27 55.85 60.76
CA GLN A 822 -47.00 55.67 61.50
C GLN A 822 -45.77 56.30 60.85
N LEU A 823 -45.73 56.45 59.51
CA LEU A 823 -44.68 57.24 58.86
C LEU A 823 -44.87 58.72 59.17
N LEU A 824 -46.08 59.23 58.94
CA LEU A 824 -46.38 60.65 59.07
C LEU A 824 -46.34 61.15 60.53
N SER A 825 -46.55 60.27 61.52
CA SER A 825 -46.41 60.61 62.95
C SER A 825 -44.96 60.78 63.42
N LYS A 826 -43.95 60.35 62.65
CA LYS A 826 -42.53 60.45 63.04
C LYS A 826 -41.92 61.82 62.73
N ASN A 827 -42.46 62.52 61.74
CA ASN A 827 -41.90 63.78 61.24
C ASN A 827 -42.81 64.95 61.63
N THR A 828 -42.26 65.94 62.34
CA THR A 828 -43.00 67.06 62.94
C THR A 828 -43.59 68.07 61.93
N VAL A 829 -43.41 67.82 60.63
CA VAL A 829 -43.82 68.70 59.52
C VAL A 829 -45.26 68.38 59.04
N ALA A 830 -45.73 67.13 59.20
CA ALA A 830 -47.04 66.70 58.71
C ALA A 830 -48.18 66.97 59.72
N THR A 831 -49.38 67.32 59.23
CA THR A 831 -50.56 67.56 60.08
C THR A 831 -51.71 66.60 59.77
N MET A 832 -52.42 66.16 60.83
CA MET A 832 -53.49 65.15 60.76
C MET A 832 -54.63 65.51 59.79
N GLY A 833 -54.84 66.79 59.48
CA GLY A 833 -55.83 67.24 58.49
C GLY A 833 -55.59 66.69 57.07
N MET A 834 -54.35 66.32 56.75
CA MET A 834 -53.93 65.89 55.40
C MET A 834 -54.30 64.43 55.06
N ILE A 835 -54.62 63.58 56.07
CA ILE A 835 -54.76 62.12 55.89
C ILE A 835 -56.23 61.65 55.96
N LYS A 836 -57.11 62.44 56.60
CA LYS A 836 -58.48 62.04 56.98
C LYS A 836 -59.35 61.37 55.88
N PRO A 837 -59.32 61.78 54.58
CA PRO A 837 -60.21 61.20 53.58
C PRO A 837 -59.95 59.72 53.25
N TYR A 838 -58.69 59.29 53.33
CA TYR A 838 -58.22 57.96 52.90
C TYR A 838 -58.81 56.83 53.77
N LEU A 839 -58.73 56.96 55.11
CA LEU A 839 -59.04 55.89 56.06
C LEU A 839 -60.52 55.43 56.09
N HIS A 840 -61.45 56.17 55.46
CA HIS A 840 -62.88 55.84 55.49
C HIS A 840 -63.27 54.75 54.50
N LYS A 841 -62.55 54.62 53.37
CA LYS A 841 -62.99 53.83 52.22
C LYS A 841 -62.80 52.33 52.43
N THR A 842 -61.64 51.90 52.94
CA THR A 842 -61.16 50.52 52.94
C THR A 842 -61.95 49.53 53.82
N ILE A 843 -62.87 50.00 54.66
CA ILE A 843 -63.52 49.19 55.73
C ILE A 843 -64.81 48.49 55.27
N GLU A 844 -65.40 48.89 54.14
CA GLU A 844 -66.72 48.40 53.73
C GLU A 844 -66.67 47.09 52.91
N ASP A 845 -65.62 46.88 52.11
CA ASP A 845 -65.57 45.81 51.09
C ASP A 845 -65.37 44.39 51.65
N GLU A 846 -64.52 44.20 52.68
CA GLU A 846 -64.11 42.87 53.20
C GLU A 846 -65.29 41.97 53.66
N ARG A 847 -66.46 42.55 53.93
CA ARG A 847 -67.58 41.85 54.57
C ARG A 847 -68.38 40.93 53.64
N ALA A 848 -68.20 41.03 52.32
CA ALA A 848 -69.08 40.38 51.35
C ALA A 848 -68.78 38.88 51.12
N GLU A 849 -67.51 38.48 51.06
CA GLU A 849 -67.10 37.22 50.41
C GLU A 849 -67.43 35.95 51.21
N ILE A 850 -67.33 36.04 52.54
CA ILE A 850 -67.36 34.92 53.49
C ILE A 850 -68.63 34.05 53.37
N ALA A 851 -69.74 34.63 52.88
CA ALA A 851 -71.03 33.96 52.77
C ALA A 851 -71.09 32.84 51.69
N SER A 852 -70.25 32.90 50.65
CA SER A 852 -70.39 32.05 49.46
C SER A 852 -69.98 30.59 49.68
N ASN A 853 -68.79 30.37 50.25
CA ASN A 853 -68.07 29.10 50.17
C ASN A 853 -68.75 27.92 50.89
N ARG A 854 -69.61 28.17 51.89
CA ARG A 854 -70.22 27.12 52.73
C ARG A 854 -71.16 26.17 51.98
N ARG A 855 -71.71 26.56 50.81
CA ARG A 855 -72.75 25.78 50.11
C ARG A 855 -72.24 24.56 49.34
N ARG A 856 -70.96 24.53 48.94
CA ARG A 856 -70.42 23.52 48.00
C ARG A 856 -70.08 22.16 48.62
N VAL A 857 -69.88 22.09 49.94
CA VAL A 857 -69.24 20.94 50.61
C VAL A 857 -70.18 19.75 50.84
N SER A 858 -71.50 19.95 50.87
CA SER A 858 -72.46 18.90 51.22
C SER A 858 -72.69 17.85 50.13
N GLY A 859 -72.63 18.23 48.85
CA GLY A 859 -73.04 17.36 47.73
C GLY A 859 -72.15 16.12 47.55
N PHE A 860 -70.83 16.30 47.47
CA PHE A 860 -69.88 15.25 47.08
C PHE A 860 -69.84 14.01 48.00
N ARG A 861 -70.34 14.11 49.24
CA ARG A 861 -70.30 12.99 50.19
C ARG A 861 -71.22 11.83 49.81
N SER A 862 -72.38 12.10 49.21
CA SER A 862 -73.42 11.07 49.00
C SER A 862 -73.09 10.06 47.89
N GLU A 863 -72.29 10.45 46.89
CA GLU A 863 -72.03 9.62 45.70
C GLU A 863 -70.97 8.54 45.96
N THR A 864 -70.00 8.84 46.83
CA THR A 864 -68.83 7.97 47.10
C THR A 864 -69.22 6.66 47.77
N GLU A 865 -70.29 6.67 48.57
CA GLU A 865 -70.69 5.54 49.41
C GLU A 865 -71.37 4.42 48.61
N GLN A 866 -72.20 4.77 47.62
CA GLN A 866 -72.88 3.81 46.75
C GLN A 866 -71.89 2.92 45.97
N ARG A 867 -70.84 3.51 45.41
CA ARG A 867 -69.84 2.80 44.60
C ARG A 867 -69.06 1.72 45.36
N ARG A 868 -68.90 1.86 46.68
CA ARG A 868 -68.17 0.89 47.50
C ARG A 868 -68.93 -0.41 47.69
N ALA A 869 -70.27 -0.38 47.69
CA ALA A 869 -71.10 -1.58 47.81
C ALA A 869 -71.01 -2.47 46.57
N GLU A 870 -71.00 -1.89 45.37
CA GLU A 870 -70.95 -2.61 44.08
C GLU A 870 -69.71 -3.51 43.96
N ILE A 871 -68.57 -3.07 44.52
CA ILE A 871 -67.27 -3.77 44.44
C ILE A 871 -67.25 -5.04 45.32
N ALA A 872 -67.82 -4.98 46.53
CA ALA A 872 -67.79 -6.09 47.49
C ALA A 872 -68.62 -7.31 47.02
N ASP A 873 -69.68 -7.07 46.24
CA ASP A 873 -70.57 -8.10 45.72
C ASP A 873 -69.95 -8.93 44.59
N LEU A 874 -69.00 -8.35 43.83
CA LEU A 874 -68.34 -9.02 42.70
C LEU A 874 -67.29 -10.06 43.13
N GLY A 875 -66.65 -9.87 44.29
CA GLY A 875 -65.56 -10.74 44.77
C GLY A 875 -66.00 -11.96 45.57
N SER A 876 -67.27 -12.03 46.00
CA SER A 876 -67.72 -12.95 47.07
C SER A 876 -68.79 -13.97 46.67
N LYS A 877 -69.42 -13.82 45.48
CA LYS A 877 -70.58 -14.60 45.05
C LYS A 877 -70.29 -15.36 43.73
N PRO A 878 -70.61 -16.67 43.62
CA PRO A 878 -70.34 -17.44 42.41
C PRO A 878 -71.19 -16.97 41.21
N ALA A 879 -70.54 -16.76 40.07
CA ALA A 879 -71.20 -16.30 38.84
C ALA A 879 -71.79 -17.46 38.04
N VAL A 880 -73.11 -17.42 37.79
CA VAL A 880 -73.80 -18.39 36.91
C VAL A 880 -73.82 -17.85 35.48
N PHE A 881 -73.35 -18.65 34.51
CA PHE A 881 -73.39 -18.35 33.08
C PHE A 881 -74.54 -19.10 32.40
N GLN A 882 -75.43 -18.38 31.73
CA GLN A 882 -76.65 -18.94 31.10
C GLN A 882 -76.71 -18.73 29.57
N ALA A 883 -75.65 -18.18 28.97
CA ALA A 883 -75.62 -17.89 27.53
C ALA A 883 -75.49 -19.19 26.72
N THR A 884 -76.47 -19.46 25.85
CA THR A 884 -76.56 -20.67 25.02
C THR A 884 -76.09 -20.49 23.57
N ARG A 885 -75.77 -19.25 23.17
CA ARG A 885 -75.28 -18.88 21.84
C ARG A 885 -74.07 -17.97 21.95
N CYS A 886 -73.15 -18.07 21.00
CA CYS A 886 -71.98 -17.21 20.90
C CYS A 886 -72.36 -15.87 20.24
N PRO A 887 -72.09 -14.69 20.84
CA PRO A 887 -72.42 -13.40 20.23
C PRO A 887 -71.75 -13.11 18.89
N VAL A 888 -70.60 -13.73 18.59
CA VAL A 888 -69.81 -13.45 17.36
C VAL A 888 -70.36 -14.18 16.13
N CYS A 889 -70.71 -15.48 16.26
CA CYS A 889 -71.22 -16.28 15.14
C CYS A 889 -72.71 -16.62 15.24
N THR A 890 -73.38 -16.27 16.34
CA THR A 890 -74.80 -16.51 16.68
C THR A 890 -75.26 -17.97 16.77
N GLN A 891 -74.40 -18.92 16.44
CA GLN A 891 -74.66 -20.36 16.56
C GLN A 891 -74.70 -20.80 18.04
N MET A 892 -75.34 -21.95 18.29
CA MET A 892 -75.36 -22.57 19.63
C MET A 892 -73.95 -22.98 20.08
N LEU A 893 -73.70 -22.92 21.39
CA LEU A 893 -72.37 -23.12 21.97
C LEU A 893 -71.96 -24.60 22.05
N ASP A 894 -71.38 -25.09 20.96
CA ASP A 894 -70.63 -26.36 20.93
C ASP A 894 -69.34 -26.29 21.77
N LEU A 895 -68.95 -27.43 22.34
CA LEU A 895 -67.65 -27.58 22.99
C LEU A 895 -66.51 -27.61 21.94
N PRO A 896 -65.32 -27.02 22.23
CA PRO A 896 -64.97 -26.22 23.41
C PRO A 896 -65.40 -24.74 23.32
N ALA A 897 -65.76 -24.18 24.49
CA ALA A 897 -66.23 -22.80 24.67
C ALA A 897 -65.52 -22.11 25.86
N VAL A 898 -65.63 -20.78 25.95
CA VAL A 898 -64.96 -19.91 26.93
C VAL A 898 -65.95 -18.88 27.50
N HIS A 899 -65.85 -18.60 28.80
CA HIS A 899 -66.77 -17.73 29.55
C HIS A 899 -66.00 -16.65 30.32
N PHE A 900 -66.56 -15.43 30.40
CA PHE A 900 -65.96 -14.30 31.10
C PHE A 900 -66.81 -13.87 32.31
N LEU A 901 -66.17 -13.37 33.38
CA LEU A 901 -66.85 -12.92 34.61
C LEU A 901 -67.86 -11.78 34.39
N CYS A 902 -67.74 -11.00 33.31
CA CYS A 902 -68.77 -10.07 32.82
C CYS A 902 -70.06 -10.75 32.28
N LYS A 903 -70.17 -12.08 32.40
CA LYS A 903 -71.27 -12.97 31.99
C LYS A 903 -71.42 -13.23 30.49
N HIS A 904 -70.48 -12.77 29.66
CA HIS A 904 -70.43 -13.08 28.23
C HIS A 904 -69.68 -14.39 27.92
N SER A 905 -70.09 -15.10 26.85
CA SER A 905 -69.65 -16.48 26.53
C SER A 905 -69.48 -16.70 25.03
N PHE A 906 -68.43 -17.41 24.59
CA PHE A 906 -68.04 -17.53 23.17
C PHE A 906 -67.47 -18.93 22.85
N HIS A 907 -67.57 -19.41 21.60
CA HIS A 907 -66.85 -20.63 21.19
C HIS A 907 -65.34 -20.37 21.17
N GLN A 908 -64.52 -21.36 21.53
CA GLN A 908 -63.05 -21.23 21.42
C GLN A 908 -62.60 -20.97 19.97
N ARG A 909 -63.31 -21.55 18.98
CA ARG A 909 -63.01 -21.32 17.55
C ARG A 909 -63.29 -19.87 17.09
N CYS A 910 -64.23 -19.17 17.74
CA CYS A 910 -64.52 -17.76 17.47
C CYS A 910 -63.59 -16.80 18.23
N LEU A 911 -62.73 -17.32 19.11
CA LEU A 911 -61.67 -16.58 19.80
C LEU A 911 -60.27 -16.84 19.20
N ARG A 912 -60.09 -17.92 18.42
CA ARG A 912 -58.86 -18.19 17.63
C ARG A 912 -58.74 -17.29 16.38
N GLY A 913 -58.85 -15.98 16.60
CA GLY A 913 -58.38 -14.92 15.71
C GLY A 913 -57.20 -14.13 16.30
N GLY A 914 -56.81 -14.41 17.55
CA GLY A 914 -55.56 -13.97 18.15
C GLY A 914 -54.67 -15.18 18.47
N ASP A 915 -53.35 -14.95 18.47
CA ASP A 915 -52.36 -15.96 18.83
C ASP A 915 -52.44 -16.32 20.34
N GLY A 916 -51.78 -17.41 20.75
CA GLY A 916 -52.03 -18.16 21.99
C GLY A 916 -51.82 -17.44 23.32
N GLY A 917 -52.69 -16.49 23.68
CA GLY A 917 -52.72 -15.79 24.96
C GLY A 917 -54.15 -15.48 25.46
N VAL A 918 -54.29 -15.12 26.74
CA VAL A 918 -55.58 -14.89 27.39
C VAL A 918 -56.15 -13.50 27.05
N GLY A 919 -57.04 -13.43 26.05
CA GLY A 919 -57.71 -12.19 25.64
C GLY A 919 -58.89 -11.78 26.54
N GLU A 920 -59.16 -10.48 26.65
CA GLU A 920 -60.30 -9.92 27.39
C GLU A 920 -61.65 -10.15 26.68
N CYS A 921 -62.78 -9.85 27.36
CA CYS A 921 -64.10 -9.89 26.73
C CYS A 921 -64.27 -8.72 25.74
N PRO A 922 -64.49 -8.96 24.43
CA PRO A 922 -64.50 -7.91 23.41
C PRO A 922 -65.63 -6.89 23.58
N LEU A 923 -66.76 -7.28 24.20
CA LEU A 923 -67.89 -6.38 24.46
C LEU A 923 -67.64 -5.39 25.61
N CYS A 924 -66.78 -5.73 26.56
CA CYS A 924 -66.49 -4.89 27.73
C CYS A 924 -65.16 -4.12 27.60
N ALA A 925 -64.31 -4.50 26.65
CA ALA A 925 -62.98 -3.94 26.45
C ALA A 925 -62.99 -2.40 26.33
N GLN A 926 -63.86 -1.81 25.52
CA GLN A 926 -63.89 -0.34 25.32
C GLN A 926 -64.22 0.44 26.60
N ASN A 927 -65.23 0.04 27.37
CA ASN A 927 -65.60 0.75 28.61
C ASN A 927 -64.54 0.57 29.71
N ASN A 928 -63.88 -0.60 29.75
CA ASN A 928 -62.74 -0.81 30.63
C ASN A 928 -61.53 0.02 30.18
N GLN A 929 -61.32 0.18 28.87
CA GLN A 929 -60.27 1.03 28.30
C GLN A 929 -60.51 2.52 28.60
N THR A 930 -61.74 3.04 28.55
CA THR A 930 -62.00 4.45 28.90
C THR A 930 -61.78 4.73 30.38
N ILE A 931 -62.21 3.84 31.28
CA ILE A 931 -61.94 3.99 32.72
C ILE A 931 -60.43 3.86 33.02
N ARG A 932 -59.74 2.91 32.39
CA ARG A 932 -58.27 2.80 32.46
C ARG A 932 -57.57 4.03 31.90
N ALA A 933 -58.09 4.65 30.85
CA ALA A 933 -57.52 5.88 30.26
C ALA A 933 -57.76 7.11 31.15
N ILE A 934 -58.91 7.22 31.82
CA ILE A 934 -59.14 8.28 32.82
C ILE A 934 -58.21 8.10 34.03
N LYS A 935 -58.08 6.88 34.56
CA LYS A 935 -57.15 6.60 35.66
C LYS A 935 -55.70 6.89 35.25
N ARG A 936 -55.28 6.44 34.07
CA ARG A 936 -53.95 6.76 33.52
C ARG A 936 -53.76 8.26 33.33
N GLY A 937 -54.77 8.98 32.84
CA GLY A 937 -54.72 10.45 32.74
C GLY A 937 -54.69 11.17 34.10
N GLN A 938 -55.15 10.54 35.18
CA GLN A 938 -54.97 11.05 36.54
C GLN A 938 -53.58 10.74 37.09
N GLU A 939 -53.02 9.57 36.77
CA GLU A 939 -51.65 9.17 37.10
C GLU A 939 -50.60 10.02 36.33
N GLU A 940 -50.76 10.15 35.01
CA GLU A 940 -49.94 11.04 34.16
C GLU A 940 -50.01 12.52 34.56
N ASN A 941 -51.08 12.95 35.23
CA ASN A 941 -51.21 14.31 35.79
C ASN A 941 -50.71 14.41 37.23
N ALA A 942 -50.53 13.28 37.95
CA ALA A 942 -49.86 13.25 39.25
C ALA A 942 -48.34 13.38 39.06
N ASP A 943 -47.80 12.70 38.05
CA ASP A 943 -46.38 12.79 37.70
C ASP A 943 -45.99 14.21 37.22
N ARG A 944 -46.93 14.96 36.61
CA ARG A 944 -46.72 16.30 36.04
C ARG A 944 -46.98 17.44 37.03
N HIS A 945 -46.19 17.46 38.11
CA HIS A 945 -46.19 18.54 39.12
C HIS A 945 -46.02 19.95 38.53
N GLU A 946 -45.38 20.09 37.38
CA GLU A 946 -45.19 21.37 36.68
C GLU A 946 -46.53 22.06 36.34
N LEU A 947 -47.54 21.31 35.86
CA LEU A 947 -48.86 21.87 35.51
C LEU A 947 -49.62 22.39 36.74
N PHE A 948 -49.37 21.78 37.90
CA PHE A 948 -49.91 22.24 39.19
C PHE A 948 -49.21 23.53 39.65
N ASN A 949 -47.88 23.60 39.53
CA ASN A 949 -47.11 24.80 39.85
C ASN A 949 -47.48 25.98 38.92
N ASP A 950 -47.64 25.73 37.62
CA ASP A 950 -48.08 26.71 36.61
C ASP A 950 -49.44 27.34 36.95
N GLU A 951 -50.42 26.53 37.36
CA GLU A 951 -51.75 27.01 37.76
C GLU A 951 -51.71 27.70 39.14
N LEU A 952 -50.80 27.28 40.03
CA LEU A 952 -50.58 27.90 41.34
C LEU A 952 -49.93 29.30 41.22
N GLU A 953 -48.86 29.43 40.42
CA GLU A 953 -48.12 30.69 40.25
C GLU A 953 -48.97 31.78 39.60
N ARG A 954 -49.84 31.40 38.66
CA ARG A 954 -50.81 32.28 37.97
C ARG A 954 -52.06 32.61 38.79
N SER A 955 -52.20 32.08 40.01
CA SER A 955 -53.35 32.32 40.87
C SER A 955 -53.03 33.29 42.02
N ASP A 956 -53.84 34.33 42.17
CA ASP A 956 -53.70 35.32 43.25
C ASP A 956 -54.00 34.67 44.62
N ASP A 957 -55.13 33.95 44.75
CA ASP A 957 -55.39 33.04 45.89
C ASP A 957 -54.86 31.64 45.58
N ARG A 958 -53.57 31.47 45.86
CA ARG A 958 -52.85 30.19 45.75
C ARG A 958 -53.50 29.08 46.58
N PHE A 959 -54.11 29.39 47.74
CA PHE A 959 -54.68 28.37 48.62
C PHE A 959 -55.94 27.73 48.03
N ALA A 960 -56.79 28.52 47.36
CA ALA A 960 -57.94 28.00 46.63
C ALA A 960 -57.54 27.02 45.52
N THR A 961 -56.45 27.29 44.80
CA THR A 961 -55.93 26.43 43.72
C THR A 961 -55.48 25.07 44.25
N VAL A 962 -54.72 25.03 45.36
CA VAL A 962 -54.27 23.76 45.99
C VAL A 962 -55.46 22.88 46.40
N ALA A 963 -56.48 23.47 47.02
CA ALA A 963 -57.69 22.76 47.43
C ALA A 963 -58.46 22.16 46.22
N GLY A 964 -58.44 22.85 45.07
CA GLY A 964 -59.03 22.37 43.82
C GLY A 964 -58.35 21.12 43.26
N TRP A 965 -57.01 21.08 43.27
CA TRP A 965 -56.25 19.92 42.77
C TRP A 965 -56.37 18.69 43.67
N PHE A 966 -56.30 18.87 44.99
CA PHE A 966 -56.49 17.77 45.93
C PHE A 966 -57.85 17.07 45.74
N GLY A 967 -58.91 17.84 45.48
CA GLY A 967 -60.25 17.33 45.19
C GLY A 967 -60.38 16.50 43.90
N ARG A 968 -59.42 16.56 42.98
CA ARG A 968 -59.41 15.77 41.73
C ARG A 968 -58.81 14.35 41.90
N GLY A 969 -58.30 14.02 43.09
CA GLY A 969 -57.69 12.72 43.40
C GLY A 969 -56.26 12.53 42.88
N VAL A 970 -55.70 13.55 42.22
CA VAL A 970 -54.36 13.53 41.59
C VAL A 970 -53.23 13.35 42.64
N MET A 971 -53.40 13.89 43.85
CA MET A 971 -52.44 13.80 44.96
C MET A 971 -52.59 12.50 45.79
N GLY A 972 -53.02 11.39 45.16
CA GLY A 972 -53.30 10.11 45.83
C GLY A 972 -52.12 9.13 45.76
N VAL A 973 -51.68 8.60 46.90
CA VAL A 973 -50.56 7.63 46.96
C VAL A 973 -50.95 6.30 46.28
N THR A 974 -50.16 5.90 45.28
CA THR A 974 -50.30 4.62 44.59
C THR A 974 -49.91 3.45 45.50
N GLN A 975 -50.88 2.61 45.86
CA GLN A 975 -50.59 1.32 46.48
C GLN A 975 -50.09 0.34 45.39
N ASN A 976 -48.78 0.17 45.30
CA ASN A 976 -48.19 -0.93 44.56
C ASN A 976 -48.63 -2.25 45.21
N ILE A 977 -49.28 -3.11 44.43
CA ILE A 977 -49.61 -4.48 44.79
C ILE A 977 -48.62 -5.37 44.04
N GLU A 978 -47.93 -6.24 44.78
CA GLU A 978 -46.97 -7.23 44.28
C GLU A 978 -47.64 -8.37 43.49
#